data_AF-A0A067SC38-F1
#
_entry.id   AF-A0A067SC38-F1
#
_cell.length_a   1.000
_cell.length_b   1.000
_cell.length_c   1.000
_cell.angle_alpha   90.00
_cell.angle_beta   90.00
_cell.angle_gamma   90.00
#
_symmetry.space_group_name_H-M   'P 1'
#
loop_
_entity.id
_entity.type
_entity.pdbx_description
1 polymer ?
#
loop_
_entity_poly.entity_id
_entity_poly.type
_entity_poly.pdbx_seq_one_letter_code
_entity_poly.pdbx_strand_id
1 'polypeptide(L)'
;IHLSTAFMLEPPNGIDHIPRSSSQKLELQLSSSFASLAVLRREVIGVVVKDVNRGNPLQAIVTCTPQTGEEVPVNGVMPGSDGQKASVSTKATLVSPGIPRKFKKFKKERMSSTNKGNVLDSYIKEVLQSQGCQYISLDDHIWMLQKILNTRSAQDIDKSLQRLLLYVVIACFRKLSQRTCHFLKNGPFEEYDYKELKAIDTKPTTATSFYNKETFRDFHHMLLSILDVYRNALGQMKNATEYDGPSQETFGTAAANIRWAGDLLHRLTTGAALPMHLQTIRKSLSVLGTSNLSKSRGEEAGVHPVQGKAGIPLRDGDLIKSQDSSEDVHAIAGTKAYDLDNTADNDHDGEPEDEDEDEDCLEEIRSPAGHQAALKWIKLLVSQFSSAHMLIYGLQNIRVSFQILKSPQVGRDFMPWKELLADKNFFPARPSMRGGSRLWSNKQITSFLDKGLRSNRRPTLNFAHNAYKTWQGLLATHRSSISQPSSVYQPLFDRMVEIVSQMHDQTTVPGCQEAAQNILRALRASAASGITVDIMVESARTTQVTRNLLHIIEVCRIFNKLAPTKFSGSLHCQVALGTLISTPINEALPQYSSLLAKLQEYGPVIGSSKDCCAVCARLLSITSPLSSSQSFVTKGSHRTITPCTLPDWTPPHVVKQMIDYFGASLREEIGRLMERTNWAPFKHNP
;
A
#
# COMPACT_ATOMS: atom_id res chain seq x y z
N ILE A 1 -1.66 -36.35 -4.38
CA ILE A 1 -0.33 -35.95 -4.89
C ILE A 1 -0.46 -34.90 -6.01
N HIS A 2 -1.33 -35.07 -7.02
CA HIS A 2 -1.59 -34.05 -8.06
C HIS A 2 -2.15 -32.70 -7.58
N LEU A 3 -2.84 -32.66 -6.43
CA LEU A 3 -3.34 -31.41 -5.84
C LEU A 3 -2.22 -30.50 -5.32
N SER A 4 -1.07 -31.03 -4.86
CA SER A 4 0.00 -30.18 -4.28
C SER A 4 0.70 -29.27 -5.29
N THR A 5 0.71 -29.66 -6.57
CA THR A 5 1.34 -28.88 -7.65
C THR A 5 0.49 -27.68 -8.05
N ALA A 6 -0.84 -27.76 -7.92
CA ALA A 6 -1.78 -26.69 -8.27
C ALA A 6 -1.80 -25.52 -7.25
N PHE A 7 -1.29 -25.74 -6.04
CA PHE A 7 -1.24 -24.71 -4.98
C PHE A 7 0.07 -23.91 -4.95
N MET A 8 0.95 -24.13 -5.91
CA MET A 8 2.16 -23.33 -6.06
C MET A 8 1.72 -21.96 -6.59
N LEU A 9 1.65 -20.95 -5.71
CA LEU A 9 1.74 -19.56 -6.13
C LEU A 9 2.95 -19.49 -7.08
N GLU A 10 2.73 -19.15 -8.34
CA GLU A 10 3.83 -18.90 -9.26
C GLU A 10 4.74 -17.87 -8.58
N PRO A 11 6.02 -18.21 -8.32
CA PRO A 11 6.94 -17.25 -7.76
C PRO A 11 6.99 -16.04 -8.71
N PRO A 12 7.10 -14.81 -8.20
CA PRO A 12 7.21 -13.62 -9.03
C PRO A 12 8.32 -13.83 -10.06
N ASN A 13 7.96 -13.78 -11.34
CA ASN A 13 8.90 -13.94 -12.45
C ASN A 13 10.02 -12.89 -12.32
N GLY A 14 11.23 -13.33 -11.95
CA GLY A 14 12.44 -12.51 -12.09
C GLY A 14 13.42 -12.40 -10.91
N ILE A 15 13.18 -13.02 -9.75
CA ILE A 15 14.12 -12.88 -8.59
C ILE A 15 14.71 -14.21 -8.07
N ASP A 16 14.12 -15.37 -8.37
CA ASP A 16 14.56 -16.65 -7.78
C ASP A 16 15.59 -17.40 -8.65
N HIS A 17 16.87 -16.99 -8.59
CA HIS A 17 17.98 -17.84 -9.03
C HIS A 17 18.49 -18.79 -7.94
N ILE A 18 18.00 -18.67 -6.70
CA ILE A 18 18.43 -19.55 -5.61
C ILE A 18 17.50 -20.77 -5.56
N PRO A 19 17.99 -22.00 -5.84
CA PRO A 19 17.18 -23.20 -5.73
C PRO A 19 16.73 -23.37 -4.27
N ARG A 20 15.43 -23.31 -4.03
CA ARG A 20 14.86 -23.56 -2.69
C ARG A 20 14.66 -25.05 -2.49
N SER A 21 14.96 -25.57 -1.30
CA SER A 21 14.61 -26.95 -0.97
C SER A 21 13.09 -27.12 -0.92
N SER A 22 12.60 -28.34 -1.17
CA SER A 22 11.16 -28.64 -1.07
C SER A 22 10.61 -28.37 0.34
N SER A 23 11.42 -28.58 1.37
CA SER A 23 11.06 -28.25 2.77
C SER A 23 10.88 -26.75 2.97
N GLN A 24 11.85 -25.93 2.55
CA GLN A 24 11.75 -24.47 2.67
C GLN A 24 10.55 -23.88 1.92
N LYS A 25 10.22 -24.47 0.76
CA LYS A 25 9.03 -24.08 0.00
C LYS A 25 7.74 -24.35 0.79
N LEU A 26 7.64 -25.52 1.42
CA LEU A 26 6.50 -25.88 2.26
C LEU A 26 6.44 -25.01 3.52
N GLU A 27 7.55 -24.79 4.22
CA GLU A 27 7.64 -23.90 5.37
C GLU A 27 7.16 -22.49 5.03
N LEU A 28 7.58 -21.94 3.88
CA LEU A 28 7.18 -20.62 3.43
C LEU A 28 5.68 -20.60 3.13
N GLN A 29 5.16 -21.61 2.44
CA GLN A 29 3.73 -21.72 2.14
C GLN A 29 2.89 -21.80 3.42
N LEU A 30 3.30 -22.60 4.41
CA LEU A 30 2.62 -22.72 5.70
C LEU A 30 2.68 -21.40 6.47
N SER A 31 3.87 -20.80 6.56
CA SER A 31 4.08 -19.54 7.28
C SER A 31 3.28 -18.40 6.65
N SER A 32 3.30 -18.26 5.33
CA SER A 32 2.50 -17.25 4.61
C SER A 32 1.00 -17.50 4.71
N SER A 33 0.56 -18.76 4.76
CA SER A 33 -0.86 -19.11 4.95
C SER A 33 -1.32 -18.74 6.36
N PHE A 34 -0.52 -19.05 7.39
CA PHE A 34 -0.80 -18.61 8.75
C PHE A 34 -0.83 -17.09 8.86
N ALA A 35 0.16 -16.40 8.30
CA ALA A 35 0.23 -14.95 8.34
C ALA A 35 -1.00 -14.32 7.65
N SER A 36 -1.42 -14.86 6.50
CA SER A 36 -2.57 -14.37 5.74
C SER A 36 -3.89 -14.55 6.49
N LEU A 37 -4.08 -15.66 7.20
CA LEU A 37 -5.26 -15.90 8.02
C LEU A 37 -5.27 -15.05 9.29
N ALA A 38 -4.10 -14.81 9.89
CA ALA A 38 -3.95 -14.11 11.16
C ALA A 38 -4.24 -12.60 11.11
N VAL A 39 -4.40 -12.02 9.91
CA VAL A 39 -4.72 -10.60 9.77
C VAL A 39 -6.23 -10.39 9.94
N LEU A 40 -6.59 -9.63 10.98
CA LEU A 40 -7.99 -9.31 11.29
C LEU A 40 -8.43 -8.00 10.64
N ARG A 41 -7.55 -7.00 10.64
CA ARG A 41 -7.80 -5.67 10.09
C ARG A 41 -6.66 -5.27 9.15
N ARG A 42 -5.81 -4.36 9.62
CA ARG A 42 -4.72 -3.76 8.89
C ARG A 42 -3.35 -4.18 9.43
N GLU A 43 -3.31 -5.17 10.33
CA GLU A 43 -2.06 -5.63 10.92
C GLU A 43 -1.17 -6.37 9.91
N VAL A 44 0.15 -6.18 10.05
CA VAL A 44 1.13 -7.02 9.37
C VAL A 44 1.53 -8.14 10.30
N ILE A 45 1.28 -9.38 9.88
CA ILE A 45 1.58 -10.57 10.67
C ILE A 45 2.80 -11.26 10.09
N GLY A 46 3.76 -11.57 10.96
CA GLY A 46 4.93 -12.39 10.65
C GLY A 46 4.80 -13.74 11.35
N VAL A 47 5.10 -14.80 10.62
CA VAL A 47 5.07 -16.18 11.11
C VAL A 47 6.35 -16.89 10.75
N VAL A 48 6.95 -17.53 11.73
CA VAL A 48 8.00 -18.55 11.52
C VAL A 48 7.48 -19.89 11.98
N VAL A 49 7.79 -20.92 11.20
CA VAL A 49 7.41 -22.30 11.46
C VAL A 49 8.67 -23.12 11.65
N LYS A 50 8.70 -23.95 12.69
CA LYS A 50 9.79 -24.89 12.93
C LYS A 50 9.45 -26.25 12.31
N ASP A 51 10.32 -26.77 11.44
CA ASP A 51 10.14 -28.09 10.84
C ASP A 51 9.95 -29.16 11.91
N VAL A 52 9.01 -30.06 11.64
CA VAL A 52 8.66 -31.17 12.51
C VAL A 52 9.30 -32.41 11.93
N ASN A 53 10.46 -32.76 12.48
CA ASN A 53 10.88 -34.15 12.45
C ASN A 53 9.76 -35.00 13.12
N ARG A 54 9.34 -36.06 12.42
CA ARG A 54 8.10 -36.84 12.66
C ARG A 54 7.86 -37.14 14.14
N GLY A 55 7.02 -36.35 14.81
CA GLY A 55 6.56 -36.62 16.17
C GLY A 55 6.21 -35.38 17.00
N ASN A 56 6.82 -34.23 16.70
CA ASN A 56 6.55 -33.00 17.44
C ASN A 56 5.35 -32.21 16.84
N PRO A 57 4.69 -31.35 17.62
CA PRO A 57 3.74 -30.40 17.04
C PRO A 57 4.49 -29.36 16.20
N LEU A 58 3.89 -28.92 15.09
CA LEU A 58 4.32 -27.77 14.32
C LEU A 58 4.27 -26.54 15.21
N GLN A 59 5.43 -25.96 15.52
CA GLN A 59 5.50 -24.75 16.32
C GLN A 59 5.50 -23.55 15.39
N ALA A 60 4.55 -22.66 15.58
CA ALA A 60 4.45 -21.41 14.85
C ALA A 60 4.56 -20.23 15.83
N ILE A 61 5.41 -19.25 15.53
CA ILE A 61 5.46 -18.01 16.29
C ILE A 61 4.85 -16.92 15.44
N VAL A 62 3.87 -16.23 16.03
CA VAL A 62 3.13 -15.15 15.39
C VAL A 62 3.53 -13.84 16.06
N THR A 63 3.90 -12.84 15.27
CA THR A 63 4.08 -11.46 15.73
C THR A 63 3.30 -10.52 14.84
N CYS A 64 2.89 -9.42 15.43
CA CYS A 64 2.05 -8.41 14.80
C CYS A 64 2.72 -7.05 14.93
N THR A 65 2.72 -6.31 13.83
CA THR A 65 3.04 -4.89 13.84
C THR A 65 1.75 -4.10 14.06
N PRO A 66 1.56 -3.45 15.22
CA PRO A 66 0.42 -2.58 15.42
C PRO A 66 0.53 -1.39 14.46
N GLN A 67 -0.60 -0.96 13.89
CA GLN A 67 -0.62 0.28 13.14
C GLN A 67 -0.48 1.45 14.11
N THR A 68 0.50 2.31 13.85
CA THR A 68 0.71 3.57 14.56
C THR A 68 -0.41 4.53 14.19
N GLY A 69 -1.24 4.96 15.15
CA GLY A 69 -2.25 6.00 14.94
C GLY A 69 -3.62 5.67 15.53
N GLU A 70 -4.03 4.39 15.53
CA GLU A 70 -5.23 3.98 16.27
C GLU A 70 -4.89 3.81 17.76
N GLU A 71 -4.85 4.91 18.50
CA GLU A 71 -5.18 4.83 19.93
C GLU A 71 -6.60 4.26 20.00
N VAL A 72 -6.73 2.95 20.24
CA VAL A 72 -8.03 2.31 20.41
C VAL A 72 -8.79 3.16 21.42
N PRO A 73 -9.89 3.82 21.03
CA PRO A 73 -10.61 4.68 21.95
C PRO A 73 -11.03 3.79 23.12
N VAL A 74 -10.54 4.11 24.32
CA VAL A 74 -10.94 3.42 25.55
C VAL A 74 -12.36 3.87 25.96
N ASN A 75 -13.25 4.05 24.97
CA ASN A 75 -14.63 4.48 25.14
C ASN A 75 -15.59 3.29 25.25
N GLY A 76 -15.12 2.23 25.92
CA GLY A 76 -15.99 1.18 26.45
C GLY A 76 -15.85 1.22 27.96
N VAL A 77 -16.91 1.66 28.64
CA VAL A 77 -17.06 1.62 30.10
C VAL A 77 -16.65 0.24 30.62
N MET A 78 -15.41 0.12 31.07
CA MET A 78 -14.94 -1.01 31.87
C MET A 78 -15.32 -0.70 33.31
N PRO A 79 -16.14 -1.53 33.98
CA PRO A 79 -16.42 -1.33 35.39
C PRO A 79 -15.15 -1.65 36.19
N GLY A 80 -14.67 -0.65 36.93
CA GLY A 80 -13.79 -0.72 38.10
C GLY A 80 -12.67 -1.77 38.07
N SER A 81 -11.47 -1.36 37.70
CA SER A 81 -10.24 -2.08 38.04
C SER A 81 -9.23 -1.06 38.54
N ASP A 82 -8.94 -1.13 39.85
CA ASP A 82 -8.02 -0.26 40.58
C ASP A 82 -6.67 -0.09 39.86
N GLY A 83 -6.36 1.17 39.54
CA GLY A 83 -5.09 1.90 39.70
C GLY A 83 -3.71 1.22 39.62
N GLN A 84 -3.55 0.01 39.12
CA GLN A 84 -2.24 -0.58 38.93
C GLN A 84 -1.63 -0.02 37.64
N LYS A 85 -0.69 0.94 37.80
CA LYS A 85 0.27 1.33 36.76
C LYS A 85 0.94 0.06 36.25
N ALA A 86 0.37 -0.56 35.23
CA ALA A 86 1.02 -1.62 34.50
C ALA A 86 2.25 -0.98 33.88
N SER A 87 3.41 -1.18 34.51
CA SER A 87 4.69 -0.95 33.87
C SER A 87 4.65 -1.79 32.61
N VAL A 88 4.36 -1.15 31.47
CA VAL A 88 4.24 -1.81 30.18
C VAL A 88 5.56 -2.52 29.99
N SER A 89 5.52 -3.85 30.05
CA SER A 89 6.71 -4.68 29.89
C SER A 89 7.33 -4.34 28.54
N THR A 90 8.42 -3.58 28.56
CA THR A 90 9.27 -3.24 27.41
C THR A 90 10.00 -4.47 26.87
N LYS A 91 9.85 -5.62 27.52
CA LYS A 91 10.51 -6.86 27.16
C LYS A 91 9.69 -7.70 26.18
N ALA A 92 10.31 -8.03 25.06
CA ALA A 92 9.81 -9.05 24.14
C ALA A 92 9.60 -10.38 24.85
N THR A 93 8.41 -10.97 24.70
CA THR A 93 8.05 -12.24 25.36
C THR A 93 7.22 -13.13 24.43
N LEU A 94 7.42 -14.44 24.56
CA LEU A 94 6.56 -15.45 23.92
C LEU A 94 5.45 -15.85 24.87
N VAL A 95 4.22 -15.71 24.44
CA VAL A 95 3.03 -16.02 25.23
C VAL A 95 2.16 -17.02 24.46
N SER A 96 1.69 -18.06 25.14
CA SER A 96 0.68 -18.95 24.57
C SER A 96 -0.65 -18.22 24.46
N PRO A 97 -1.39 -18.36 23.35
CA PRO A 97 -2.65 -17.65 23.17
C PRO A 97 -3.65 -18.00 24.27
N GLY A 98 -4.27 -16.99 24.87
CA GLY A 98 -5.24 -17.15 25.94
C GLY A 98 -6.55 -17.80 25.47
N ILE A 99 -7.26 -18.51 26.35
CA ILE A 99 -8.62 -18.99 26.04
C ILE A 99 -9.56 -17.79 26.00
N PRO A 100 -10.30 -17.56 24.90
CA PRO A 100 -11.24 -16.45 24.78
C PRO A 100 -12.21 -16.41 25.95
N ARG A 101 -12.41 -15.23 26.54
CA ARG A 101 -13.28 -15.05 27.73
C ARG A 101 -14.69 -15.61 27.48
N LYS A 102 -15.22 -15.38 26.27
CA LYS A 102 -16.55 -15.85 25.85
C LYS A 102 -16.59 -17.38 25.71
N PHE A 103 -15.50 -17.99 25.24
CA PHE A 103 -15.38 -19.45 25.16
C PHE A 103 -15.37 -20.13 26.55
N LYS A 104 -14.92 -19.44 27.61
CA LYS A 104 -14.97 -19.98 28.97
C LYS A 104 -16.40 -20.24 29.47
N LYS A 105 -17.42 -19.60 28.90
CA LYS A 105 -18.83 -19.85 29.24
C LYS A 105 -19.27 -21.28 28.88
N PHE A 106 -18.63 -21.89 27.88
CA PHE A 106 -18.87 -23.27 27.44
C PHE A 106 -18.14 -24.31 28.32
N LYS A 107 -17.60 -23.93 29.49
CA LYS A 107 -16.81 -24.84 30.34
C LYS A 107 -17.60 -26.11 30.74
N LYS A 108 -18.90 -26.01 30.99
CA LYS A 108 -19.75 -27.17 31.36
C LYS A 108 -19.85 -28.17 30.22
N GLU A 109 -20.22 -27.73 29.02
CA GLU A 109 -20.32 -28.56 27.81
C GLU A 109 -18.98 -29.18 27.41
N ARG A 110 -17.88 -28.48 27.68
CA ARG A 110 -16.53 -29.02 27.45
C ARG A 110 -16.16 -30.19 28.34
N MET A 111 -16.68 -30.23 29.57
CA MET A 111 -16.35 -31.29 30.53
C MET A 111 -17.23 -32.53 30.32
N SER A 112 -18.44 -32.35 29.78
CA SER A 112 -19.37 -33.44 29.50
C SER A 112 -19.28 -34.03 28.09
N SER A 113 -18.80 -33.27 27.09
CA SER A 113 -18.77 -33.74 25.71
C SER A 113 -17.50 -34.53 25.37
N THR A 114 -17.70 -35.77 24.93
CA THR A 114 -16.65 -36.57 24.27
C THR A 114 -16.24 -36.00 22.91
N ASN A 115 -17.11 -35.18 22.28
CA ASN A 115 -16.88 -34.59 20.97
C ASN A 115 -16.54 -33.10 21.04
N LYS A 116 -15.25 -32.80 21.19
CA LYS A 116 -14.71 -31.43 21.18
C LYS A 116 -15.07 -30.61 19.94
N GLY A 117 -15.32 -31.27 18.80
CA GLY A 117 -15.71 -30.62 17.56
C GLY A 117 -17.09 -29.96 17.63
N ASN A 118 -18.05 -30.59 18.31
CA ASN A 118 -19.41 -30.06 18.44
C ASN A 118 -19.44 -28.78 19.28
N VAL A 119 -18.66 -28.72 20.37
CA VAL A 119 -18.55 -27.51 21.21
C VAL A 119 -17.95 -26.34 20.42
N LEU A 120 -16.99 -26.64 19.54
CA LEU A 120 -16.38 -25.62 18.68
C LEU A 120 -17.38 -25.11 17.63
N ASP A 121 -18.19 -26.01 17.05
CA ASP A 121 -19.26 -25.64 16.12
C ASP A 121 -20.31 -24.74 16.77
N SER A 122 -20.76 -25.10 17.98
CA SER A 122 -21.67 -24.26 18.77
C SER A 122 -21.07 -22.90 19.07
N TYR A 123 -19.79 -22.83 19.48
CA TYR A 123 -19.16 -21.52 19.72
C TYR A 123 -19.10 -20.63 18.48
N ILE A 124 -18.70 -21.18 17.33
CA ILE A 124 -18.61 -20.42 16.08
C ILE A 124 -20.01 -19.92 15.67
N LYS A 125 -21.03 -20.75 15.80
CA LYS A 125 -22.41 -20.39 15.41
C LYS A 125 -23.09 -19.47 16.42
N GLU A 126 -23.06 -19.81 17.70
CA GLU A 126 -23.86 -19.15 18.72
C GLU A 126 -23.21 -17.86 19.23
N VAL A 127 -21.88 -17.79 19.28
CA VAL A 127 -21.18 -16.64 19.86
C VAL A 127 -20.63 -15.71 18.79
N LEU A 128 -19.97 -16.24 17.77
CA LEU A 128 -19.29 -15.39 16.79
C LEU A 128 -20.29 -14.80 15.78
N GLN A 129 -21.35 -15.53 15.41
CA GLN A 129 -22.39 -14.99 14.54
C GLN A 129 -23.32 -14.00 15.27
N SER A 130 -23.64 -14.23 16.55
CA SER A 130 -24.55 -13.35 17.30
C SER A 130 -23.97 -11.97 17.60
N GLN A 131 -22.64 -11.83 17.62
CA GLN A 131 -21.98 -10.59 18.04
C GLN A 131 -21.49 -9.74 16.87
N GLY A 132 -21.73 -10.17 15.63
CA GLY A 132 -21.24 -9.48 14.44
C GLY A 132 -19.73 -9.24 14.43
N CYS A 133 -18.98 -9.99 15.25
CA CYS A 133 -17.57 -9.81 15.58
C CYS A 133 -17.09 -8.33 15.56
N GLN A 134 -17.66 -7.48 16.44
CA GLN A 134 -17.20 -6.09 16.56
C GLN A 134 -15.70 -5.97 16.88
N TYR A 135 -15.14 -6.94 17.63
CA TYR A 135 -13.71 -7.07 17.88
C TYR A 135 -13.32 -8.51 18.26
N ILE A 136 -12.41 -9.12 17.49
CA ILE A 136 -11.66 -10.32 17.90
C ILE A 136 -10.24 -9.85 18.18
N SER A 137 -9.67 -10.18 19.33
CA SER A 137 -8.26 -9.87 19.60
C SER A 137 -7.35 -10.86 18.85
N LEU A 138 -6.11 -10.47 18.58
CA LEU A 138 -5.13 -11.39 17.99
C LEU A 138 -4.97 -12.66 18.84
N ASP A 139 -4.90 -12.54 20.16
CA ASP A 139 -4.86 -13.68 21.09
C ASP A 139 -6.05 -14.64 20.90
N ASP A 140 -7.28 -14.11 20.86
CA ASP A 140 -8.48 -14.92 20.67
C ASP A 140 -8.49 -15.58 19.28
N HIS A 141 -8.00 -14.87 18.27
CA HIS A 141 -7.94 -15.36 16.90
C HIS A 141 -6.93 -16.50 16.73
N ILE A 142 -5.70 -16.33 17.22
CA ILE A 142 -4.67 -17.37 17.17
C ILE A 142 -5.09 -18.59 17.99
N TRP A 143 -5.76 -18.38 19.13
CA TRP A 143 -6.32 -19.49 19.90
C TRP A 143 -7.36 -20.28 19.08
N MET A 144 -8.28 -19.59 18.40
CA MET A 144 -9.31 -20.22 17.59
C MET A 144 -8.72 -21.00 16.42
N LEU A 145 -7.76 -20.42 15.69
CA LEU A 145 -7.04 -21.12 14.63
C LEU A 145 -6.36 -22.38 15.16
N GLN A 146 -5.65 -22.29 16.30
CA GLN A 146 -5.02 -23.44 16.93
C GLN A 146 -6.03 -24.54 17.26
N LYS A 147 -7.21 -24.19 17.77
CA LYS A 147 -8.25 -25.16 18.12
C LYS A 147 -8.86 -25.81 16.89
N ILE A 148 -9.29 -25.03 15.91
CA ILE A 148 -9.88 -25.57 14.66
C ILE A 148 -8.91 -26.56 14.03
N LEU A 149 -7.65 -26.15 13.86
CA LEU A 149 -6.63 -27.01 13.27
C LEU A 149 -6.42 -28.27 14.13
N ASN A 150 -6.26 -28.17 15.45
CA ASN A 150 -6.01 -29.37 16.28
C ASN A 150 -7.22 -30.28 16.49
N THR A 151 -8.44 -29.82 16.20
CA THR A 151 -9.66 -30.65 16.23
C THR A 151 -9.97 -31.33 14.90
N ARG A 152 -9.17 -31.09 13.86
CA ARG A 152 -9.38 -31.72 12.56
C ARG A 152 -9.20 -33.22 12.66
N SER A 153 -10.10 -33.96 12.02
CA SER A 153 -10.01 -35.41 11.87
C SER A 153 -9.54 -35.73 10.45
N ALA A 154 -8.66 -36.72 10.31
CA ALA A 154 -8.29 -37.25 8.99
C ALA A 154 -9.51 -37.81 8.24
N GLN A 155 -10.50 -38.33 8.98
CA GLN A 155 -11.73 -38.87 8.41
C GLN A 155 -12.74 -37.78 8.02
N ASP A 156 -12.53 -36.53 8.42
CA ASP A 156 -13.49 -35.43 8.24
C ASP A 156 -12.79 -34.10 7.91
N ILE A 157 -11.95 -34.16 6.88
CA ILE A 157 -11.15 -33.01 6.43
C ILE A 157 -12.04 -31.90 5.86
N ASP A 158 -13.12 -32.27 5.16
CA ASP A 158 -14.03 -31.32 4.53
C ASP A 158 -14.83 -30.55 5.59
N LYS A 159 -15.33 -31.19 6.65
CA LYS A 159 -15.96 -30.45 7.76
C LYS A 159 -14.96 -29.55 8.48
N SER A 160 -13.71 -29.99 8.61
CA SER A 160 -12.65 -29.17 9.22
C SER A 160 -12.34 -27.93 8.37
N LEU A 161 -12.32 -28.07 7.04
CA LEU A 161 -12.20 -26.96 6.11
C LEU A 161 -13.42 -26.04 6.19
N GLN A 162 -14.63 -26.59 6.18
CA GLN A 162 -15.86 -25.81 6.30
C GLN A 162 -15.91 -24.97 7.58
N ARG A 163 -15.46 -25.54 8.71
CA ARG A 163 -15.32 -24.82 9.99
C ARG A 163 -14.31 -23.69 9.90
N LEU A 164 -13.14 -23.95 9.33
CA LEU A 164 -12.10 -22.93 9.19
C LEU A 164 -12.56 -21.80 8.26
N LEU A 165 -13.14 -22.11 7.11
CA LEU A 165 -13.65 -21.11 6.17
C LEU A 165 -14.76 -20.26 6.79
N LEU A 166 -15.73 -20.87 7.48
CA LEU A 166 -16.79 -20.13 8.17
C LEU A 166 -16.20 -19.19 9.23
N TYR A 167 -15.27 -19.69 10.05
CA TYR A 167 -14.60 -18.89 11.05
C TYR A 167 -13.84 -17.71 10.43
N VAL A 168 -13.07 -17.95 9.36
CA VAL A 168 -12.27 -16.92 8.69
C VAL A 168 -13.16 -15.87 8.04
N VAL A 169 -14.29 -16.25 7.44
CA VAL A 169 -15.28 -15.29 6.94
C VAL A 169 -15.76 -14.39 8.06
N ILE A 170 -16.16 -14.95 9.20
CA ILE A 170 -16.66 -14.19 10.34
C ILE A 170 -15.56 -13.30 10.94
N ALA A 171 -14.35 -13.83 11.13
CA ALA A 171 -13.26 -13.13 11.78
C ALA A 171 -12.63 -12.03 10.90
N CYS A 172 -12.61 -12.24 9.58
CA CYS A 172 -11.92 -11.36 8.63
C CYS A 172 -12.88 -10.54 7.75
N PHE A 173 -14.19 -10.54 8.02
CA PHE A 173 -15.17 -9.95 7.10
C PHE A 173 -14.90 -8.48 6.78
N ARG A 174 -14.43 -7.68 7.74
CA ARG A 174 -14.09 -6.26 7.51
C ARG A 174 -12.98 -6.12 6.47
N LYS A 175 -11.94 -6.94 6.58
CA LYS A 175 -10.85 -6.98 5.61
C LYS A 175 -11.31 -7.48 4.24
N LEU A 176 -12.17 -8.49 4.20
CA LEU A 176 -12.78 -8.97 2.95
C LEU A 176 -13.63 -7.86 2.30
N SER A 177 -14.45 -7.17 3.09
CA SER A 177 -15.27 -6.04 2.65
C SER A 177 -14.42 -4.89 2.12
N GLN A 178 -13.37 -4.47 2.84
CA GLN A 178 -12.46 -3.42 2.38
C GLN A 178 -11.83 -3.76 1.03
N ARG A 179 -11.33 -4.99 0.86
CA ARG A 179 -10.76 -5.46 -0.41
C ARG A 179 -11.79 -5.48 -1.53
N THR A 180 -13.02 -5.91 -1.26
CA THR A 180 -14.11 -5.91 -2.24
C THR A 180 -14.52 -4.48 -2.61
N CYS A 181 -14.67 -3.58 -1.65
CA CYS A 181 -14.98 -2.18 -1.90
C CYS A 181 -13.89 -1.51 -2.73
N HIS A 182 -12.62 -1.74 -2.39
CA HIS A 182 -11.50 -1.26 -3.19
C HIS A 182 -11.56 -1.85 -4.60
N PHE A 183 -11.71 -3.16 -4.74
CA PHE A 183 -11.83 -3.82 -6.03
C PHE A 183 -13.00 -3.29 -6.88
N LEU A 184 -14.11 -2.88 -6.30
CA LEU A 184 -15.25 -2.34 -7.05
C LEU A 184 -14.99 -0.91 -7.50
N LYS A 185 -14.55 -0.03 -6.59
CA LYS A 185 -14.22 1.37 -6.90
C LYS A 185 -13.14 1.49 -7.97
N ASN A 186 -12.20 0.55 -7.98
CA ASN A 186 -10.97 0.61 -8.76
C ASN A 186 -10.88 -0.46 -9.85
N GLY A 187 -11.84 -1.39 -9.90
CA GLY A 187 -11.80 -2.53 -10.79
C GLY A 187 -12.43 -2.23 -12.14
N PRO A 188 -12.04 -2.99 -13.18
CA PRO A 188 -12.50 -2.75 -14.54
C PRO A 188 -13.95 -3.21 -14.79
N PHE A 189 -14.76 -3.48 -13.76
CA PHE A 189 -16.03 -4.22 -13.87
C PHE A 189 -17.32 -3.41 -13.68
N GLU A 190 -17.25 -2.13 -13.33
CA GLU A 190 -18.47 -1.37 -13.00
C GLU A 190 -19.40 -1.09 -14.18
N GLU A 191 -18.94 -1.16 -15.44
CA GLU A 191 -19.79 -0.84 -16.58
C GLU A 191 -19.33 -1.51 -17.89
N TYR A 192 -19.43 -2.84 -17.97
CA TYR A 192 -19.28 -3.52 -19.26
C TYR A 192 -20.58 -3.37 -20.08
N ASP A 193 -20.58 -2.49 -21.08
CA ASP A 193 -21.58 -2.58 -22.14
C ASP A 193 -21.27 -3.84 -22.97
N TYR A 194 -22.11 -4.87 -22.79
CA TYR A 194 -22.05 -6.16 -23.49
C TYR A 194 -21.99 -6.03 -25.02
N LYS A 195 -22.31 -4.86 -25.58
CA LYS A 195 -22.21 -4.58 -27.01
C LYS A 195 -20.77 -4.69 -27.55
N GLU A 196 -19.73 -4.34 -26.80
CA GLU A 196 -18.34 -4.43 -27.28
C GLU A 196 -17.81 -5.87 -27.28
N LEU A 197 -18.23 -6.72 -26.33
CA LEU A 197 -17.82 -8.13 -26.27
C LEU A 197 -18.41 -8.97 -27.42
N LYS A 198 -19.53 -8.54 -28.02
CA LYS A 198 -20.12 -9.20 -29.20
C LYS A 198 -19.25 -9.08 -30.45
N ALA A 199 -18.37 -8.07 -30.53
CA ALA A 199 -17.52 -7.82 -31.69
C ALA A 199 -16.28 -8.72 -31.78
N ILE A 200 -16.02 -9.58 -30.78
CA ILE A 200 -14.87 -10.49 -30.73
C ILE A 200 -15.08 -11.74 -31.64
N ASP A 201 -15.94 -11.65 -32.66
CA ASP A 201 -16.35 -12.82 -33.45
C ASP A 201 -15.27 -13.31 -34.45
N THR A 202 -14.75 -14.50 -34.12
CA THR A 202 -14.60 -15.70 -34.97
C THR A 202 -13.92 -15.58 -36.34
N LYS A 203 -12.60 -15.81 -36.34
CA LYS A 203 -12.05 -16.75 -37.33
C LYS A 203 -12.20 -18.16 -36.74
N PRO A 204 -12.90 -19.09 -37.41
CA PRO A 204 -13.02 -20.47 -36.93
C PRO A 204 -11.64 -21.12 -36.96
N THR A 205 -11.00 -21.22 -35.80
CA THR A 205 -9.87 -22.12 -35.59
C THR A 205 -10.41 -23.55 -35.60
N THR A 206 -9.92 -24.39 -36.50
CA THR A 206 -10.33 -25.78 -36.73
C THR A 206 -10.01 -26.74 -35.57
N ALA A 207 -9.55 -26.22 -34.43
CA ALA A 207 -9.39 -27.00 -33.20
C ALA A 207 -10.67 -26.91 -32.38
N THR A 208 -11.23 -28.07 -32.02
CA THR A 208 -12.36 -28.26 -31.09
C THR A 208 -12.02 -27.70 -29.71
N SER A 209 -12.06 -26.38 -29.57
CA SER A 209 -11.90 -25.71 -28.28
C SER A 209 -13.15 -25.92 -27.45
N PHE A 210 -13.01 -26.59 -26.30
CA PHE A 210 -14.04 -26.67 -25.27
C PHE A 210 -14.46 -25.29 -24.72
N TYR A 211 -13.66 -24.25 -24.98
CA TYR A 211 -13.95 -22.87 -24.65
C TYR A 211 -14.33 -22.12 -25.94
N ASN A 212 -15.63 -22.09 -26.23
CA ASN A 212 -16.27 -21.43 -27.37
C ASN A 212 -17.04 -20.18 -26.91
N LYS A 213 -17.66 -19.45 -27.84
CA LYS A 213 -18.37 -18.18 -27.55
C LYS A 213 -19.51 -18.32 -26.52
N GLU A 214 -20.21 -19.46 -26.53
CA GLU A 214 -21.34 -19.73 -25.62
C GLU A 214 -20.84 -20.07 -24.22
N THR A 215 -19.96 -21.06 -24.11
CA THR A 215 -19.33 -21.46 -22.83
C THR A 215 -18.54 -20.32 -22.18
N PHE A 216 -17.93 -19.44 -22.98
CA PHE A 216 -17.31 -18.21 -22.51
C PHE A 216 -18.31 -17.28 -21.82
N ARG A 217 -19.47 -17.06 -22.43
CA ARG A 217 -20.52 -16.17 -21.90
C ARG A 217 -21.10 -16.76 -20.61
N ASP A 218 -21.38 -18.05 -20.60
CA ASP A 218 -21.90 -18.74 -19.42
C ASP A 218 -20.89 -18.68 -18.27
N PHE A 219 -19.60 -18.89 -18.57
CA PHE A 219 -18.53 -18.73 -17.58
C PHE A 219 -18.43 -17.30 -17.05
N HIS A 220 -18.53 -16.29 -17.92
CA HIS A 220 -18.49 -14.89 -17.53
C HIS A 220 -19.66 -14.52 -16.61
N HIS A 221 -20.89 -14.91 -16.99
CA HIS A 221 -22.07 -14.70 -16.15
C HIS A 221 -21.97 -15.42 -14.82
N MET A 222 -21.51 -16.67 -14.82
CA MET A 222 -21.26 -17.42 -13.59
C MET A 222 -20.26 -16.65 -12.69
N LEU A 223 -19.12 -16.20 -13.23
CA LEU A 223 -18.12 -15.43 -12.46
C LEU A 223 -18.73 -14.15 -11.86
N LEU A 224 -19.48 -13.39 -12.66
CA LEU A 224 -20.14 -12.17 -12.19
C LEU A 224 -21.20 -12.47 -11.12
N SER A 225 -22.02 -13.51 -11.28
CA SER A 225 -23.00 -13.92 -10.29
C SER A 225 -22.33 -14.33 -8.97
N ILE A 226 -21.19 -15.01 -9.01
CA ILE A 226 -20.46 -15.37 -7.80
C ILE A 226 -19.90 -14.11 -7.10
N LEU A 227 -19.31 -13.19 -7.86
CA LEU A 227 -18.81 -11.92 -7.33
C LEU A 227 -19.95 -11.07 -6.74
N ASP A 228 -21.12 -11.07 -7.36
CA ASP A 228 -22.30 -10.36 -6.86
C ASP A 228 -22.84 -10.96 -5.56
N VAL A 229 -22.98 -12.29 -5.48
CA VAL A 229 -23.34 -12.99 -4.23
C VAL A 229 -22.34 -12.66 -3.12
N TYR A 230 -21.04 -12.69 -3.44
CA TYR A 230 -19.97 -12.36 -2.49
C TYR A 230 -20.09 -10.91 -1.97
N ARG A 231 -20.26 -9.95 -2.89
CA ARG A 231 -20.42 -8.52 -2.59
C ARG A 231 -21.66 -8.26 -1.74
N ASN A 232 -22.81 -8.76 -2.16
CA ASN A 232 -24.09 -8.50 -1.50
C ASN A 232 -24.11 -9.08 -0.09
N ALA A 233 -23.56 -10.28 0.09
CA ALA A 233 -23.44 -10.89 1.40
C ALA A 233 -22.45 -10.13 2.32
N LEU A 234 -21.35 -9.58 1.80
CA LEU A 234 -20.47 -8.68 2.58
C LEU A 234 -21.20 -7.39 3.00
N GLY A 235 -22.00 -6.81 2.11
CA GLY A 235 -22.86 -5.67 2.43
C GLY A 235 -23.86 -5.99 3.55
N GLN A 236 -24.50 -7.17 3.49
CA GLN A 236 -25.41 -7.65 4.55
C GLN A 236 -24.71 -7.81 5.89
N MET A 237 -23.50 -8.40 5.91
CA MET A 237 -22.71 -8.51 7.15
C MET A 237 -22.34 -7.14 7.71
N LYS A 238 -21.92 -6.19 6.87
CA LYS A 238 -21.60 -4.82 7.29
C LYS A 238 -22.81 -4.14 7.93
N ASN A 239 -23.95 -4.16 7.25
CA ASN A 239 -25.20 -3.55 7.72
C ASN A 239 -25.69 -4.18 9.04
N ALA A 240 -25.48 -5.49 9.22
CA ALA A 240 -25.81 -6.19 10.47
C ALA A 240 -24.94 -5.76 11.67
N THR A 241 -23.81 -5.07 11.44
CA THR A 241 -22.88 -4.65 12.50
C THR A 241 -22.94 -3.17 12.88
N GLU A 242 -23.53 -2.32 12.03
CA GLU A 242 -23.47 -0.84 12.17
C GLU A 242 -24.72 -0.21 12.79
N TYR A 243 -25.85 -0.92 12.82
CA TYR A 243 -27.12 -0.44 13.39
C TYR A 243 -27.58 -1.39 14.50
N ASP A 244 -28.67 -1.10 15.26
CA ASP A 244 -29.39 -2.06 16.13
C ASP A 244 -29.97 -3.22 15.28
N GLY A 245 -29.07 -3.91 14.60
CA GLY A 245 -29.23 -4.40 13.25
C GLY A 245 -29.90 -5.76 13.18
N PRO A 246 -30.15 -6.24 11.94
CA PRO A 246 -30.90 -7.46 11.65
C PRO A 246 -30.45 -8.68 12.46
N SER A 247 -31.39 -9.62 12.63
CA SER A 247 -31.24 -10.83 13.44
C SER A 247 -29.92 -11.56 13.17
N GLN A 248 -29.37 -12.21 14.21
CA GLN A 248 -28.23 -13.14 14.14
C GLN A 248 -28.30 -14.10 12.93
N GLU A 249 -29.51 -14.45 12.51
CA GLU A 249 -29.81 -15.27 11.34
C GLU A 249 -29.37 -14.61 10.01
N THR A 250 -29.57 -13.30 9.85
CA THR A 250 -29.14 -12.56 8.66
C THR A 250 -27.63 -12.57 8.53
N PHE A 251 -26.91 -12.28 9.62
CA PHE A 251 -25.45 -12.33 9.63
C PHE A 251 -24.93 -13.76 9.37
N GLY A 252 -25.55 -14.77 9.99
CA GLY A 252 -25.21 -16.18 9.75
C GLY A 252 -25.41 -16.62 8.30
N THR A 253 -26.52 -16.22 7.69
CA THR A 253 -26.85 -16.50 6.28
C THR A 253 -25.86 -15.82 5.34
N ALA A 254 -25.56 -14.54 5.59
CA ALA A 254 -24.58 -13.79 4.80
C ALA A 254 -23.17 -14.41 4.91
N ALA A 255 -22.74 -14.82 6.10
CA ALA A 255 -21.46 -15.51 6.29
C ALA A 255 -21.41 -16.86 5.53
N ALA A 256 -22.51 -17.61 5.50
CA ALA A 256 -22.60 -18.84 4.73
C ALA A 256 -22.49 -18.61 3.20
N ASN A 257 -23.11 -17.53 2.70
CA ASN A 257 -23.04 -17.13 1.29
C ASN A 257 -21.62 -16.71 0.88
N ILE A 258 -20.94 -15.89 1.69
CA ILE A 258 -19.53 -15.51 1.43
C ILE A 258 -18.63 -16.73 1.45
N ARG A 259 -18.84 -17.66 2.39
CA ARG A 259 -18.09 -18.91 2.44
C ARG A 259 -18.25 -19.71 1.15
N TRP A 260 -19.47 -19.87 0.67
CA TRP A 260 -19.77 -20.59 -0.56
C TRP A 260 -19.15 -19.90 -1.78
N ALA A 261 -19.41 -18.60 -1.96
CA ALA A 261 -18.92 -17.83 -3.11
C ALA A 261 -17.39 -17.74 -3.11
N GLY A 262 -16.77 -17.52 -1.93
CA GLY A 262 -15.32 -17.46 -1.80
C GLY A 262 -14.62 -18.80 -2.05
N ASP A 263 -15.21 -19.93 -1.63
CA ASP A 263 -14.68 -21.27 -1.98
C ASP A 263 -14.75 -21.51 -3.49
N LEU A 264 -15.85 -21.11 -4.13
CA LEU A 264 -16.00 -21.24 -5.57
C LEU A 264 -15.01 -20.35 -6.34
N LEU A 265 -14.85 -19.09 -5.95
CA LEU A 265 -13.82 -18.20 -6.50
C LEU A 265 -12.42 -18.77 -6.29
N HIS A 266 -12.13 -19.36 -5.13
CA HIS A 266 -10.84 -20.02 -4.87
C HIS A 266 -10.58 -21.15 -5.87
N ARG A 267 -11.56 -22.04 -6.09
CA ARG A 267 -11.46 -23.12 -7.08
C ARG A 267 -11.26 -22.57 -8.50
N LEU A 268 -11.95 -21.48 -8.85
CA LEU A 268 -11.77 -20.82 -10.14
C LEU A 268 -10.35 -20.25 -10.31
N THR A 269 -9.79 -19.63 -9.26
CA THR A 269 -8.43 -19.04 -9.30
C THR A 269 -7.29 -20.05 -9.32
N THR A 270 -7.53 -21.27 -8.83
CA THR A 270 -6.55 -22.37 -8.83
C THR A 270 -6.68 -23.26 -10.08
N GLY A 271 -7.84 -23.24 -10.74
CA GLY A 271 -8.07 -23.90 -12.02
C GLY A 271 -7.54 -23.10 -13.22
N ALA A 272 -7.45 -23.77 -14.37
CA ALA A 272 -7.06 -23.13 -15.63
C ALA A 272 -8.16 -22.22 -16.22
N ALA A 273 -9.43 -22.43 -15.83
CA ALA A 273 -10.58 -21.76 -16.45
C ALA A 273 -10.54 -20.23 -16.30
N LEU A 274 -10.25 -19.71 -15.10
CA LEU A 274 -10.20 -18.26 -14.90
C LEU A 274 -9.02 -17.59 -15.63
N PRO A 275 -7.76 -18.08 -15.53
CA PRO A 275 -6.68 -17.55 -16.35
C PRO A 275 -6.98 -17.57 -17.86
N MET A 276 -7.56 -18.66 -18.38
CA MET A 276 -7.96 -18.76 -19.79
C MET A 276 -9.05 -17.74 -20.14
N HIS A 277 -10.06 -17.56 -19.27
CA HIS A 277 -11.10 -16.55 -19.45
C HIS A 277 -10.52 -15.13 -19.50
N LEU A 278 -9.70 -14.77 -18.50
CA LEU A 278 -9.07 -13.46 -18.40
C LEU A 278 -8.13 -13.17 -19.58
N GLN A 279 -7.42 -14.19 -20.06
CA GLN A 279 -6.62 -14.10 -21.27
C GLN A 279 -7.49 -13.87 -22.52
N THR A 280 -8.65 -14.52 -22.59
CA THR A 280 -9.60 -14.38 -23.70
C THR A 280 -10.17 -12.96 -23.76
N ILE A 281 -10.55 -12.38 -22.61
CA ILE A 281 -11.02 -10.98 -22.53
C ILE A 281 -9.90 -9.95 -22.47
N ARG A 282 -8.63 -10.36 -22.59
CA ARG A 282 -7.48 -9.46 -22.44
C ARG A 282 -7.57 -8.24 -23.34
N LYS A 283 -8.04 -8.41 -24.58
CA LYS A 283 -8.19 -7.29 -25.52
C LYS A 283 -9.23 -6.28 -25.01
N SER A 284 -10.39 -6.75 -24.55
CA SER A 284 -11.42 -5.90 -23.94
C SER A 284 -10.91 -5.19 -22.68
N LEU A 285 -10.15 -5.90 -21.84
CA LEU A 285 -9.50 -5.31 -20.66
C LEU A 285 -8.49 -4.22 -21.03
N SER A 286 -7.69 -4.44 -22.09
CA SER A 286 -6.72 -3.44 -22.57
C SER A 286 -7.38 -2.23 -23.22
N VAL A 287 -8.50 -2.42 -23.93
CA VAL A 287 -9.23 -1.33 -24.57
C VAL A 287 -9.75 -0.36 -23.52
N LEU A 288 -10.17 -0.82 -22.34
CA LEU A 288 -10.59 0.06 -21.23
C LEU A 288 -9.44 0.89 -20.63
N GLY A 289 -8.24 0.30 -20.58
CA GLY A 289 -7.04 1.01 -20.17
C GLY A 289 -6.64 2.12 -21.15
N THR A 290 -6.86 1.88 -22.45
CA THR A 290 -6.50 2.81 -23.52
C THR A 290 -7.64 3.71 -23.98
N SER A 291 -8.93 3.37 -23.81
CA SER A 291 -10.07 4.16 -24.33
C SER A 291 -10.27 5.46 -23.56
N ASN A 292 -9.76 5.52 -22.32
CA ASN A 292 -9.58 6.76 -21.57
C ASN A 292 -8.37 7.60 -22.05
N LEU A 293 -7.55 7.08 -22.97
CA LEU A 293 -6.31 7.69 -23.48
C LEU A 293 -6.23 7.82 -25.01
N SER A 294 -7.04 7.11 -25.82
CA SER A 294 -6.83 7.01 -27.27
C SER A 294 -8.11 6.86 -28.10
N LYS A 295 -8.95 7.89 -28.15
CA LYS A 295 -9.71 8.22 -29.37
C LYS A 295 -9.07 9.43 -30.06
N SER A 296 -7.84 9.26 -30.54
CA SER A 296 -7.24 10.10 -31.60
C SER A 296 -5.94 9.47 -32.10
N ARG A 297 -6.03 8.28 -32.71
CA ARG A 297 -4.94 7.85 -33.59
C ARG A 297 -5.47 7.00 -34.74
N GLY A 298 -5.59 7.66 -35.88
CA GLY A 298 -5.82 7.15 -37.23
C GLY A 298 -6.20 8.37 -38.07
N GLU A 299 -5.65 8.67 -39.23
CA GLU A 299 -4.64 8.10 -40.12
C GLU A 299 -4.24 9.29 -41.00
N GLU A 300 -2.96 9.47 -41.33
CA GLU A 300 -2.63 10.02 -42.66
C GLU A 300 -1.16 9.77 -42.98
N ALA A 301 -0.97 9.02 -44.08
CA ALA A 301 0.27 8.93 -44.82
C ALA A 301 0.19 9.90 -45.99
N GLY A 302 1.24 10.70 -46.21
CA GLY A 302 1.57 11.17 -47.56
C GLY A 302 1.92 12.66 -47.73
N VAL A 303 3.20 12.89 -48.06
CA VAL A 303 3.68 13.74 -49.18
C VAL A 303 3.89 15.27 -48.97
N HIS A 304 5.20 15.60 -48.94
CA HIS A 304 5.98 16.76 -49.41
C HIS A 304 6.10 18.12 -48.69
N PRO A 305 7.31 18.74 -48.74
CA PRO A 305 7.63 19.98 -48.07
C PRO A 305 7.42 21.21 -48.98
N VAL A 306 7.01 22.34 -48.40
CA VAL A 306 7.11 23.64 -49.07
C VAL A 306 7.94 24.59 -48.22
N GLN A 307 9.05 25.00 -48.83
CA GLN A 307 9.94 26.10 -48.48
C GLN A 307 9.31 27.46 -48.78
N GLY A 308 9.60 28.47 -47.95
CA GLY A 308 9.46 29.90 -48.26
C GLY A 308 9.57 30.74 -46.98
N LYS A 309 10.76 31.18 -46.53
CA LYS A 309 11.59 32.36 -46.91
C LYS A 309 10.93 33.75 -46.74
N ALA A 310 11.67 34.58 -45.97
CA ALA A 310 11.74 36.06 -45.90
C ALA A 310 10.48 36.77 -45.35
N GLY A 311 10.53 37.68 -44.38
CA GLY A 311 11.44 38.81 -44.15
C GLY A 311 10.59 40.09 -44.31
N ILE A 312 10.43 40.97 -43.32
CA ILE A 312 11.23 42.18 -43.06
C ILE A 312 10.41 43.05 -42.05
N PRO A 313 11.06 43.94 -41.27
CA PRO A 313 10.53 44.59 -40.05
C PRO A 313 10.08 46.05 -40.29
N LEU A 314 9.77 46.78 -39.18
CA LEU A 314 9.61 48.25 -38.97
C LEU A 314 8.26 48.54 -38.27
N ARG A 315 8.08 49.49 -37.33
CA ARG A 315 8.92 50.46 -36.61
C ARG A 315 8.10 51.05 -35.44
N ASP A 316 8.79 51.79 -34.59
CA ASP A 316 8.40 52.58 -33.41
C ASP A 316 7.29 53.64 -33.58
N GLY A 317 6.78 54.11 -32.43
CA GLY A 317 6.10 55.39 -32.21
C GLY A 317 5.28 55.36 -30.91
N ASP A 318 5.85 55.76 -29.77
CA ASP A 318 5.71 57.08 -29.10
C ASP A 318 4.44 57.22 -28.24
N LEU A 319 4.59 57.26 -26.91
CA LEU A 319 4.65 58.45 -26.03
C LEU A 319 3.28 59.10 -25.76
N ILE A 320 2.86 59.12 -24.48
CA ILE A 320 2.36 60.32 -23.76
C ILE A 320 2.45 60.06 -22.24
N LYS A 321 2.93 61.09 -21.55
CA LYS A 321 3.13 61.25 -20.11
C LYS A 321 1.87 61.80 -19.42
N SER A 322 1.69 61.50 -18.14
CA SER A 322 1.51 62.46 -17.02
C SER A 322 1.43 61.66 -15.70
N GLN A 323 2.31 61.88 -14.71
CA GLN A 323 2.29 62.94 -13.68
C GLN A 323 0.97 63.00 -12.88
N ASP A 324 0.91 63.18 -11.56
CA ASP A 324 1.89 63.29 -10.47
C ASP A 324 1.06 63.36 -9.16
N SER A 325 1.75 63.45 -8.01
CA SER A 325 1.27 63.85 -6.67
C SER A 325 0.59 62.76 -5.81
N SER A 326 0.87 62.65 -4.51
CA SER A 326 1.86 63.26 -3.61
C SER A 326 1.81 62.52 -2.26
N GLU A 327 2.94 62.47 -1.56
CA GLU A 327 3.19 62.77 -0.12
C GLU A 327 2.10 62.38 0.93
N ASP A 328 2.37 61.86 2.13
CA ASP A 328 3.56 61.93 2.97
C ASP A 328 3.44 61.00 4.21
N VAL A 329 4.60 60.49 4.65
CA VAL A 329 5.14 60.42 6.03
C VAL A 329 4.20 60.11 7.22
N HIS A 330 4.48 59.00 7.93
CA HIS A 330 5.00 59.03 9.32
C HIS A 330 5.39 57.65 9.85
N ALA A 331 6.61 57.56 10.39
CA ALA A 331 7.10 56.47 11.23
C ALA A 331 6.85 56.82 12.71
N ILE A 332 6.31 55.89 13.51
CA ILE A 332 6.47 55.87 14.98
C ILE A 332 6.57 54.42 15.47
N ALA A 333 7.62 54.16 16.25
CA ALA A 333 7.86 52.95 17.02
C ALA A 333 6.92 52.85 18.23
N GLY A 334 6.52 51.63 18.59
CA GLY A 334 5.73 51.39 19.80
C GLY A 334 5.61 49.92 20.15
N THR A 335 6.54 49.44 20.96
CA THR A 335 6.40 48.22 21.77
C THR A 335 5.15 48.29 22.65
N LYS A 336 4.31 47.26 22.63
CA LYS A 336 3.55 46.79 23.80
C LYS A 336 3.02 45.37 23.59
N ALA A 337 3.24 44.57 24.61
CA ALA A 337 2.70 43.24 24.80
C ALA A 337 1.17 43.29 24.90
N TYR A 338 0.50 42.36 24.23
CA TYR A 338 -0.84 41.93 24.59
C TYR A 338 -0.91 40.40 24.50
N ASP A 339 -1.18 39.82 25.65
CA ASP A 339 -1.73 38.48 25.83
C ASP A 339 -3.15 38.40 25.23
N LEU A 340 -3.53 37.15 24.94
CA LEU A 340 -4.86 36.64 24.62
C LEU A 340 -5.37 36.94 23.19
N ASP A 341 -5.29 35.92 22.33
CA ASP A 341 -6.56 35.40 21.80
C ASP A 341 -6.51 33.88 21.59
N ASN A 342 -7.50 33.22 22.17
CA ASN A 342 -7.77 31.80 22.07
C ASN A 342 -8.63 31.58 20.82
N THR A 343 -8.02 31.41 19.65
CA THR A 343 -8.69 30.72 18.55
C THR A 343 -8.44 29.23 18.71
N ALA A 344 -9.41 28.58 19.37
CA ALA A 344 -9.62 27.14 19.26
C ALA A 344 -10.04 26.85 17.82
N ASP A 345 -9.05 26.75 16.92
CA ASP A 345 -9.22 26.12 15.63
C ASP A 345 -9.47 24.63 15.88
N ASN A 346 -10.73 24.24 15.72
CA ASN A 346 -11.15 22.86 15.54
C ASN A 346 -10.62 22.37 14.19
N ASP A 347 -9.31 22.14 14.11
CA ASP A 347 -8.70 21.36 13.04
C ASP A 347 -8.97 19.88 13.35
N HIS A 348 -10.13 19.42 12.88
CA HIS A 348 -10.33 18.00 12.58
C HIS A 348 -9.47 17.68 11.34
N ASP A 349 -8.16 17.59 11.56
CA ASP A 349 -7.24 16.92 10.66
C ASP A 349 -7.62 15.44 10.64
N GLY A 350 -8.58 15.09 9.79
CA GLY A 350 -8.75 13.72 9.34
C GLY A 350 -7.43 13.31 8.71
N GLU A 351 -6.64 12.49 9.43
CA GLU A 351 -5.41 11.96 8.88
C GLU A 351 -5.73 11.31 7.52
N PRO A 352 -4.99 11.65 6.46
CA PRO A 352 -5.16 10.98 5.19
C PRO A 352 -4.92 9.49 5.44
N GLU A 353 -5.92 8.66 5.17
CA GLU A 353 -5.73 7.22 5.14
C GLU A 353 -4.56 6.92 4.20
N ASP A 354 -3.70 5.96 4.56
CA ASP A 354 -2.57 5.51 3.75
C ASP A 354 -3.08 4.86 2.44
N GLU A 355 -3.62 5.68 1.52
CA GLU A 355 -4.09 5.30 0.18
C GLU A 355 -2.92 5.08 -0.80
N ASP A 356 -1.70 5.46 -0.39
CA ASP A 356 -0.51 5.50 -1.26
C ASP A 356 0.04 4.10 -1.64
N GLU A 357 -0.31 3.00 -0.92
CA GLU A 357 0.20 1.65 -1.26
C GLU A 357 -0.52 0.99 -2.46
N ASP A 358 -1.72 1.48 -2.83
CA ASP A 358 -2.57 0.81 -3.83
C ASP A 358 -2.59 1.52 -5.20
N GLU A 359 -1.95 2.70 -5.34
CA GLU A 359 -1.92 3.48 -6.58
C GLU A 359 -1.08 2.80 -7.69
N ASP A 360 0.03 2.16 -7.33
CA ASP A 360 0.87 1.37 -8.26
C ASP A 360 0.11 0.18 -8.87
N CYS A 361 -0.88 -0.38 -8.15
CA CYS A 361 -1.71 -1.47 -8.68
C CYS A 361 -2.70 -0.97 -9.75
N LEU A 362 -3.12 0.29 -9.69
CA LEU A 362 -4.12 0.87 -10.59
C LEU A 362 -3.56 1.14 -12.00
N GLU A 363 -2.33 1.64 -12.07
CA GLU A 363 -1.65 1.83 -13.36
C GLU A 363 -1.41 0.50 -14.08
N GLU A 364 -1.15 -0.58 -13.32
CA GLU A 364 -0.95 -1.93 -13.88
C GLU A 364 -2.23 -2.50 -14.51
N ILE A 365 -3.42 -2.24 -13.93
CA ILE A 365 -4.73 -2.66 -14.47
C ILE A 365 -4.99 -2.06 -15.85
N ARG A 366 -4.56 -0.81 -16.08
CA ARG A 366 -4.79 -0.08 -17.33
C ARG A 366 -3.76 -0.41 -18.42
N SER A 367 -2.72 -1.15 -18.08
CA SER A 367 -1.68 -1.56 -19.02
C SER A 367 -2.11 -2.80 -19.85
N PRO A 368 -1.35 -3.20 -20.89
CA PRO A 368 -1.50 -4.51 -21.53
C PRO A 368 -1.39 -5.72 -20.59
N ALA A 369 -0.98 -5.50 -19.33
CA ALA A 369 -0.99 -6.46 -18.23
C ALA A 369 -2.30 -6.46 -17.40
N GLY A 370 -3.34 -5.73 -17.81
CA GLY A 370 -4.59 -5.58 -17.05
C GLY A 370 -5.30 -6.88 -16.66
N HIS A 371 -5.22 -7.92 -17.50
CA HIS A 371 -5.70 -9.28 -17.17
C HIS A 371 -4.93 -9.92 -16.00
N GLN A 372 -3.61 -9.69 -15.90
CA GLN A 372 -2.80 -10.16 -14.77
C GLN A 372 -3.19 -9.40 -13.51
N ALA A 373 -3.42 -8.09 -13.62
CA ALA A 373 -3.89 -7.29 -12.49
C ALA A 373 -5.27 -7.78 -12.01
N ALA A 374 -6.24 -8.01 -12.91
CA ALA A 374 -7.53 -8.60 -12.56
C ALA A 374 -7.39 -9.99 -11.89
N LEU A 375 -6.50 -10.85 -12.41
CA LEU A 375 -6.21 -12.13 -11.79
C LEU A 375 -5.58 -11.97 -10.39
N LYS A 376 -4.61 -11.07 -10.22
CA LYS A 376 -4.00 -10.74 -8.93
C LYS A 376 -5.06 -10.25 -7.94
N TRP A 377 -6.01 -9.43 -8.39
CA TRP A 377 -7.12 -8.95 -7.59
C TRP A 377 -8.05 -10.07 -7.13
N ILE A 378 -8.51 -10.94 -8.04
CA ILE A 378 -9.37 -12.08 -7.64
C ILE A 378 -8.60 -13.00 -6.68
N LYS A 379 -7.32 -13.29 -6.96
CA LYS A 379 -6.45 -14.04 -6.04
C LYS A 379 -6.32 -13.37 -4.67
N LEU A 380 -6.26 -12.05 -4.63
CA LEU A 380 -6.23 -11.28 -3.38
C LEU A 380 -7.55 -11.40 -2.60
N LEU A 381 -8.69 -11.32 -3.28
CA LEU A 381 -10.03 -11.52 -2.70
C LEU A 381 -10.16 -12.90 -2.03
N VAL A 382 -9.60 -13.95 -2.65
CA VAL A 382 -9.67 -15.33 -2.14
C VAL A 382 -8.41 -15.81 -1.42
N SER A 383 -7.49 -14.91 -1.08
CA SER A 383 -6.21 -15.27 -0.45
C SER A 383 -6.40 -15.97 0.89
N GLN A 384 -7.41 -15.57 1.68
CA GLN A 384 -7.78 -16.25 2.92
C GLN A 384 -8.30 -17.67 2.70
N PHE A 385 -9.12 -17.87 1.65
CA PHE A 385 -9.63 -19.20 1.29
C PHE A 385 -8.49 -20.12 0.87
N SER A 386 -7.59 -19.60 0.03
CA SER A 386 -6.39 -20.32 -0.40
C SER A 386 -5.52 -20.72 0.79
N SER A 387 -5.34 -19.82 1.76
CA SER A 387 -4.58 -20.08 2.98
C SER A 387 -5.26 -21.15 3.86
N ALA A 388 -6.59 -21.11 3.98
CA ALA A 388 -7.34 -22.12 4.73
C ALA A 388 -7.22 -23.51 4.10
N HIS A 389 -7.36 -23.62 2.78
CA HIS A 389 -7.12 -24.85 2.02
C HIS A 389 -5.71 -25.37 2.25
N MET A 390 -4.70 -24.51 2.11
CA MET A 390 -3.30 -24.87 2.32
C MET A 390 -3.01 -25.41 3.73
N LEU A 391 -3.60 -24.82 4.77
CA LEU A 391 -3.38 -25.30 6.13
C LEU A 391 -4.10 -26.61 6.42
N ILE A 392 -5.32 -26.80 5.91
CA ILE A 392 -6.08 -28.03 6.15
C ILE A 392 -5.48 -29.21 5.39
N TYR A 393 -5.16 -29.03 4.11
CA TYR A 393 -4.60 -30.10 3.28
C TYR A 393 -3.08 -30.25 3.44
N GLY A 394 -2.35 -29.18 3.74
CA GLY A 394 -0.89 -29.21 3.93
C GLY A 394 -0.46 -29.75 5.30
N LEU A 395 -1.32 -29.70 6.31
CA LEU A 395 -1.01 -30.18 7.66
C LEU A 395 -1.76 -31.47 7.99
N GLN A 396 -1.84 -32.45 7.12
CA GLN A 396 -2.53 -33.71 7.46
C GLN A 396 -1.86 -34.36 8.69
N ASN A 397 -2.63 -34.59 9.76
CA ASN A 397 -2.20 -35.23 11.02
C ASN A 397 -1.14 -34.51 11.89
N ILE A 398 -0.67 -33.32 11.52
CA ILE A 398 0.34 -32.56 12.29
C ILE A 398 -0.27 -31.59 13.32
N ARG A 399 -0.24 -31.90 14.62
CA ARG A 399 -0.70 -30.93 15.64
C ARG A 399 0.04 -29.60 15.51
N VAL A 400 -0.66 -28.49 15.72
CA VAL A 400 -0.08 -27.14 15.64
C VAL A 400 -0.07 -26.51 17.02
N SER A 401 1.02 -25.85 17.38
CA SER A 401 1.16 -25.06 18.60
C SER A 401 1.60 -23.65 18.22
N PHE A 402 0.78 -22.66 18.56
CA PHE A 402 1.13 -21.27 18.36
C PHE A 402 1.69 -20.63 19.62
N GLN A 403 2.61 -19.71 19.43
CA GLN A 403 3.02 -18.74 20.43
C GLN A 403 2.96 -17.35 19.81
N ILE A 404 2.64 -16.35 20.61
CA ILE A 404 2.58 -14.95 20.19
C ILE A 404 3.83 -14.28 20.73
N LEU A 405 4.65 -13.73 19.83
CA LEU A 405 5.74 -12.85 20.17
C LEU A 405 5.18 -11.43 20.31
N LYS A 406 5.13 -10.94 21.55
CA LYS A 406 4.79 -9.54 21.83
C LYS A 406 6.03 -8.70 21.62
N SER A 407 6.01 -7.88 20.57
CA SER A 407 7.09 -6.94 20.26
C SER A 407 7.20 -5.88 21.36
N PRO A 408 8.42 -5.43 21.69
CA PRO A 408 8.61 -4.31 22.61
C PRO A 408 7.98 -3.03 22.04
N GLN A 409 7.70 -2.07 22.90
CA GLN A 409 7.44 -0.71 22.43
C GLN A 409 8.72 -0.13 21.84
N VAL A 410 8.57 0.59 20.73
CA VAL A 410 9.65 1.31 20.09
C VAL A 410 9.91 2.61 20.86
N GLY A 411 11.19 2.92 21.09
CA GLY A 411 11.60 4.22 21.65
C GLY A 411 11.11 5.38 20.79
N ARG A 412 10.67 6.47 21.43
CA ARG A 412 10.19 7.67 20.75
C ARG A 412 11.29 8.72 20.54
N ASP A 413 12.52 8.39 20.90
CA ASP A 413 13.64 9.32 20.80
C ASP A 413 14.14 9.36 19.36
N PHE A 414 14.19 10.56 18.78
CA PHE A 414 14.64 10.78 17.42
C PHE A 414 15.82 11.73 17.39
N MET A 415 16.82 11.37 16.59
CA MET A 415 17.87 12.31 16.20
C MET A 415 17.25 13.33 15.23
N PRO A 416 17.33 14.64 15.51
CA PRO A 416 16.90 15.67 14.57
C PRO A 416 17.60 15.49 13.22
N TRP A 417 16.86 15.64 12.11
CA TRP A 417 17.42 15.41 10.77
C TRP A 417 18.66 16.28 10.48
N LYS A 418 18.76 17.47 11.10
CA LYS A 418 19.94 18.35 10.98
C LYS A 418 21.18 17.71 11.58
N GLU A 419 21.04 17.08 12.75
CA GLU A 419 22.11 16.36 13.43
C GLU A 419 22.49 15.11 12.63
N LEU A 420 21.49 14.36 12.15
CA LEU A 420 21.69 13.19 11.29
C LEU A 420 22.55 13.52 10.07
N LEU A 421 22.23 14.60 9.35
CA LEU A 421 22.97 15.01 8.15
C LEU A 421 24.37 15.57 8.48
N ALA A 422 24.56 16.13 9.67
CA ALA A 422 25.85 16.67 10.09
C ALA A 422 26.83 15.56 10.51
N ASP A 423 26.33 14.48 11.08
CA ASP A 423 27.15 13.36 11.54
C ASP A 423 27.54 12.42 10.39
N LYS A 424 28.85 12.35 10.11
CA LYS A 424 29.42 11.51 9.05
C LYS A 424 29.28 10.00 9.34
N ASN A 425 29.00 9.63 10.59
CA ASN A 425 28.76 8.24 10.97
C ASN A 425 27.34 7.78 10.60
N PHE A 426 26.38 8.71 10.55
CA PHE A 426 24.97 8.43 10.25
C PHE A 426 24.54 8.88 8.85
N PHE A 427 25.24 9.81 8.24
CA PHE A 427 24.99 10.23 6.87
C PHE A 427 26.30 10.28 6.06
N PRO A 428 26.45 9.41 5.03
CA PRO A 428 27.72 9.24 4.34
C PRO A 428 28.15 10.55 3.70
N ALA A 429 29.41 10.96 3.86
CA ALA A 429 29.91 12.28 3.42
C ALA A 429 30.16 12.39 1.90
N ARG A 430 30.19 11.28 1.17
CA ARG A 430 30.38 11.20 -0.28
C ARG A 430 29.35 10.23 -0.87
N PRO A 431 28.80 10.49 -2.05
CA PRO A 431 27.96 9.51 -2.74
C PRO A 431 28.79 8.28 -3.11
N SER A 432 28.13 7.12 -3.23
CA SER A 432 28.71 6.00 -3.95
C SER A 432 29.06 6.47 -5.35
N MET A 433 30.23 6.08 -5.88
CA MET A 433 30.73 6.55 -7.17
C MET A 433 29.88 6.05 -8.35
N ARG A 434 28.66 6.57 -8.50
CA ARG A 434 27.90 6.44 -9.73
C ARG A 434 28.28 7.64 -10.60
N GLY A 435 28.91 7.37 -11.74
CA GLY A 435 29.41 8.42 -12.63
C GLY A 435 28.29 9.38 -13.05
N GLY A 436 28.54 10.70 -12.94
CA GLY A 436 27.68 11.75 -13.48
C GLY A 436 26.87 12.57 -12.46
N SER A 437 26.70 12.12 -11.22
CA SER A 437 25.96 12.91 -10.20
C SER A 437 26.84 13.96 -9.53
N ARG A 438 26.29 15.17 -9.28
CA ARG A 438 27.02 16.22 -8.58
C ARG A 438 27.33 15.82 -7.14
N LEU A 439 28.53 16.17 -6.70
CA LEU A 439 28.97 15.97 -5.32
C LEU A 439 28.48 17.11 -4.43
N TRP A 440 27.26 17.01 -3.91
CA TRP A 440 26.74 17.95 -2.91
C TRP A 440 27.32 17.65 -1.54
N SER A 441 27.90 18.62 -0.84
CA SER A 441 28.34 18.45 0.55
C SER A 441 27.15 18.38 1.52
N ASN A 442 27.33 17.77 2.70
CA ASN A 442 26.29 17.70 3.72
C ASN A 442 25.78 19.10 4.10
N LYS A 443 26.68 20.09 4.19
CA LYS A 443 26.31 21.49 4.46
C LYS A 443 25.39 22.09 3.39
N GLN A 444 25.65 21.80 2.10
CA GLN A 444 24.80 22.26 1.00
C GLN A 444 23.44 21.58 1.05
N ILE A 445 23.39 20.28 1.33
CA ILE A 445 22.15 19.52 1.50
C ILE A 445 21.33 20.10 2.68
N THR A 446 21.93 20.29 3.85
CA THR A 446 21.26 20.87 5.01
C THR A 446 20.74 22.28 4.72
N SER A 447 21.52 23.11 4.03
CA SER A 447 21.10 24.45 3.63
C SER A 447 19.93 24.43 2.65
N PHE A 448 19.91 23.49 1.71
CA PHE A 448 18.80 23.28 0.77
C PHE A 448 17.51 22.93 1.50
N LEU A 449 17.56 21.91 2.36
CA LEU A 449 16.40 21.45 3.12
C LEU A 449 15.90 22.52 4.09
N ASP A 450 16.80 23.24 4.77
CA ASP A 450 16.42 24.32 5.69
C ASP A 450 15.72 25.49 4.95
N LYS A 451 16.21 25.89 3.76
CA LYS A 451 15.52 26.90 2.95
C LYS A 451 14.15 26.40 2.46
N GLY A 452 14.05 25.14 2.03
CA GLY A 452 12.77 24.53 1.68
C GLY A 452 11.78 24.51 2.84
N LEU A 453 12.23 24.19 4.06
CA LEU A 453 11.39 24.21 5.27
C LEU A 453 10.99 25.61 5.74
N ARG A 454 11.78 26.65 5.45
CA ARG A 454 11.44 28.05 5.75
C ARG A 454 10.60 28.72 4.67
N SER A 455 10.46 28.09 3.50
CA SER A 455 9.67 28.62 2.39
C SER A 455 8.17 28.51 2.64
N ASN A 456 7.38 29.29 1.90
CA ASN A 456 5.92 29.26 1.87
C ASN A 456 5.34 28.05 1.08
N ARG A 457 5.82 26.85 1.42
CA ARG A 457 5.45 25.56 0.82
C ARG A 457 3.95 25.23 0.88
N ARG A 458 3.25 25.60 1.97
CA ARG A 458 1.80 25.35 2.11
C ARG A 458 0.98 26.21 1.14
N PRO A 459 1.12 27.55 1.10
CA PRO A 459 0.51 28.37 0.05
C PRO A 459 0.86 27.91 -1.36
N THR A 460 2.15 27.62 -1.64
CA THR A 460 2.60 27.16 -2.96
C THR A 460 1.90 25.85 -3.36
N LEU A 461 1.79 24.88 -2.43
CA LEU A 461 1.10 23.61 -2.67
C LEU A 461 -0.38 23.83 -3.00
N ASN A 462 -1.06 24.73 -2.28
CA ASN A 462 -2.46 25.06 -2.53
C ASN A 462 -2.66 25.69 -3.91
N PHE A 463 -1.80 26.63 -4.31
CA PHE A 463 -1.82 27.18 -5.66
C PHE A 463 -1.61 26.11 -6.73
N ALA A 464 -0.63 25.22 -6.53
CA ALA A 464 -0.33 24.15 -7.49
C ALA A 464 -1.48 23.15 -7.62
N HIS A 465 -2.14 22.78 -6.51
CA HIS A 465 -3.34 21.93 -6.54
C HIS A 465 -4.52 22.61 -7.24
N ASN A 466 -4.77 23.90 -6.96
CA ASN A 466 -5.82 24.65 -7.63
C ASN A 466 -5.56 24.77 -9.13
N ALA A 467 -4.32 25.10 -9.52
CA ALA A 467 -3.89 25.14 -10.90
C ALA A 467 -4.06 23.77 -11.59
N TYR A 468 -3.64 22.68 -10.94
CA TYR A 468 -3.81 21.33 -11.47
C TYR A 468 -5.29 20.94 -11.66
N LYS A 469 -6.16 21.26 -10.69
CA LYS A 469 -7.60 21.00 -10.80
C LYS A 469 -8.23 21.80 -11.94
N THR A 470 -7.91 23.09 -12.05
CA THR A 470 -8.37 23.95 -13.15
C THR A 470 -7.87 23.44 -14.50
N TRP A 471 -6.62 23.00 -14.58
CA TRP A 471 -6.02 22.41 -15.77
C TRP A 471 -6.72 21.10 -16.20
N GLN A 472 -7.03 20.21 -15.25
CA GLN A 472 -7.80 18.99 -15.54
C GLN A 472 -9.22 19.32 -16.00
N GLY A 473 -9.86 20.33 -15.40
CA GLY A 473 -11.16 20.84 -15.83
C GLY A 473 -11.11 21.33 -17.28
N LEU A 474 -10.12 22.15 -17.62
CA LEU A 474 -9.88 22.64 -18.98
C LEU A 474 -9.75 21.47 -19.97
N LEU A 475 -8.88 20.49 -19.68
CA LEU A 475 -8.68 19.29 -20.51
C LEU A 475 -9.97 18.48 -20.69
N ALA A 476 -10.75 18.29 -19.63
CA ALA A 476 -12.02 17.58 -19.69
C ALA A 476 -13.05 18.31 -20.56
N THR A 477 -13.21 19.63 -20.36
CA THR A 477 -14.13 20.44 -21.18
C THR A 477 -13.73 20.39 -22.65
N HIS A 478 -12.43 20.49 -22.97
CA HIS A 478 -11.96 20.39 -24.35
C HIS A 478 -12.31 19.04 -24.99
N ARG A 479 -12.06 17.94 -24.28
CA ARG A 479 -12.38 16.58 -24.77
C ARG A 479 -13.87 16.39 -25.01
N SER A 480 -14.72 16.93 -24.14
CA SER A 480 -16.18 16.80 -24.24
C SER A 480 -16.81 17.74 -25.27
N SER A 481 -16.08 18.71 -25.80
CA SER A 481 -16.66 19.82 -26.54
C SER A 481 -15.82 20.23 -27.76
N ILE A 482 -15.29 19.25 -28.49
CA ILE A 482 -14.46 19.46 -29.70
C ILE A 482 -15.07 20.46 -30.71
N SER A 483 -16.40 20.64 -30.71
CA SER A 483 -17.13 21.55 -31.60
C SER A 483 -17.58 22.89 -30.97
N GLN A 484 -17.24 23.18 -29.70
CA GLN A 484 -17.67 24.42 -29.04
C GLN A 484 -16.72 25.58 -29.35
N PRO A 485 -17.20 26.83 -29.39
CA PRO A 485 -16.37 28.01 -29.63
C PRO A 485 -15.35 28.21 -28.49
N SER A 486 -14.22 28.83 -28.82
CA SER A 486 -13.11 29.10 -27.90
C SER A 486 -13.51 29.87 -26.63
N SER A 487 -14.60 30.65 -26.71
CA SER A 487 -15.15 31.43 -25.60
C SER A 487 -15.55 30.59 -24.38
N VAL A 488 -15.84 29.30 -24.55
CA VAL A 488 -16.19 28.40 -23.45
C VAL A 488 -14.98 28.07 -22.57
N TYR A 489 -13.78 28.03 -23.16
CA TYR A 489 -12.54 27.65 -22.46
C TYR A 489 -11.79 28.84 -21.87
N GLN A 490 -11.98 30.02 -22.46
CA GLN A 490 -11.23 31.22 -22.12
C GLN A 490 -11.26 31.54 -20.61
N PRO A 491 -12.40 31.47 -19.90
CA PRO A 491 -12.43 31.76 -18.46
C PRO A 491 -11.57 30.80 -17.62
N LEU A 492 -11.56 29.51 -17.96
CA LEU A 492 -10.74 28.50 -17.27
C LEU A 492 -9.25 28.71 -17.57
N PHE A 493 -8.94 29.07 -18.82
CA PHE A 493 -7.57 29.37 -19.24
C PHE A 493 -7.03 30.62 -18.53
N ASP A 494 -7.78 31.71 -18.52
CA ASP A 494 -7.40 32.95 -17.85
C ASP A 494 -7.21 32.73 -16.35
N ARG A 495 -8.13 31.97 -15.72
CA ARG A 495 -8.01 31.57 -14.32
C ARG A 495 -6.74 30.74 -14.07
N MET A 496 -6.39 29.84 -14.99
CA MET A 496 -5.16 29.06 -14.89
C MET A 496 -3.92 29.97 -14.95
N VAL A 497 -3.87 30.90 -15.92
CA VAL A 497 -2.78 31.88 -16.05
C VAL A 497 -2.67 32.75 -14.80
N GLU A 498 -3.80 33.19 -14.24
CA GLU A 498 -3.86 33.98 -13.00
C GLU A 498 -3.27 33.20 -11.82
N ILE A 499 -3.74 31.97 -11.56
CA ILE A 499 -3.26 31.14 -10.44
C ILE A 499 -1.75 30.87 -10.57
N VAL A 500 -1.28 30.51 -11.76
CA VAL A 500 0.15 30.23 -11.97
C VAL A 500 1.00 31.49 -11.87
N SER A 501 0.48 32.65 -12.28
CA SER A 501 1.19 33.94 -12.11
C SER A 501 1.33 34.29 -10.64
N GLN A 502 0.25 34.18 -9.86
CA GLN A 502 0.30 34.36 -8.40
C GLN A 502 1.28 33.39 -7.74
N MET A 503 1.27 32.13 -8.16
CA MET A 503 2.22 31.13 -7.67
C MET A 503 3.68 31.48 -8.00
N HIS A 504 3.95 31.93 -9.24
CA HIS A 504 5.28 32.37 -9.68
C HIS A 504 5.80 33.53 -8.82
N ASP A 505 4.95 34.52 -8.56
CA ASP A 505 5.36 35.74 -7.86
C ASP A 505 5.53 35.54 -6.36
N GLN A 506 4.75 34.63 -5.77
CA GLN A 506 4.73 34.43 -4.32
C GLN A 506 5.63 33.29 -3.86
N THR A 507 5.93 32.29 -4.70
CA THR A 507 6.64 31.10 -4.21
C THR A 507 8.08 31.40 -3.83
N THR A 508 8.47 30.93 -2.66
CA THR A 508 9.85 30.94 -2.15
C THR A 508 10.44 29.53 -2.10
N VAL A 509 9.69 28.53 -2.58
CA VAL A 509 10.09 27.12 -2.60
C VAL A 509 11.14 26.92 -3.71
N PRO A 510 12.30 26.31 -3.42
CA PRO A 510 13.34 26.10 -4.43
C PRO A 510 12.84 25.40 -5.70
N GLY A 511 13.16 25.96 -6.87
CA GLY A 511 12.79 25.42 -8.18
C GLY A 511 11.33 25.68 -8.62
N CYS A 512 10.42 25.95 -7.69
CA CYS A 512 9.00 26.12 -8.02
C CYS A 512 8.73 27.39 -8.84
N GLN A 513 9.46 28.47 -8.61
CA GLN A 513 9.33 29.70 -9.39
C GLN A 513 9.68 29.46 -10.87
N GLU A 514 10.79 28.76 -11.14
CA GLU A 514 11.20 28.45 -12.51
C GLU A 514 10.21 27.49 -13.19
N ALA A 515 9.72 26.48 -12.47
CA ALA A 515 8.68 25.58 -12.97
C ALA A 515 7.37 26.35 -13.30
N ALA A 516 6.96 27.29 -12.45
CA ALA A 516 5.82 28.18 -12.71
C ALA A 516 6.05 29.06 -13.94
N GLN A 517 7.26 29.62 -14.10
CA GLN A 517 7.63 30.40 -15.28
C GLN A 517 7.61 29.56 -16.56
N ASN A 518 8.02 28.29 -16.49
CA ASN A 518 7.95 27.36 -17.62
C ASN A 518 6.49 27.05 -18.01
N ILE A 519 5.60 26.92 -17.03
CA ILE A 519 4.15 26.80 -17.28
C ILE A 519 3.64 28.07 -17.96
N LEU A 520 3.92 29.26 -17.42
CA LEU A 520 3.48 30.53 -18.01
C LEU A 520 4.00 30.71 -19.44
N ARG A 521 5.25 30.31 -19.72
CA ARG A 521 5.81 30.35 -21.07
C ARG A 521 5.04 29.43 -22.02
N ALA A 522 4.72 28.21 -21.60
CA ALA A 522 3.93 27.27 -22.40
C ALA A 522 2.50 27.77 -22.66
N LEU A 523 1.88 28.41 -21.67
CA LEU A 523 0.55 29.01 -21.80
C LEU A 523 0.58 30.24 -22.73
N ARG A 524 1.52 31.17 -22.54
CA ARG A 524 1.63 32.43 -23.32
C ARG A 524 2.07 32.23 -24.76
N ALA A 525 2.90 31.22 -25.04
CA ALA A 525 3.31 30.88 -26.42
C ALA A 525 2.12 30.56 -27.34
N SER A 526 0.94 30.37 -26.78
CA SER A 526 -0.28 30.04 -27.52
C SER A 526 -1.31 31.18 -27.46
N ALA A 527 -1.21 32.06 -26.46
CA ALA A 527 -1.91 33.34 -26.53
C ALA A 527 -1.38 34.19 -27.71
N ALA A 528 -0.08 34.08 -28.02
CA ALA A 528 0.54 34.77 -29.15
C ALA A 528 0.01 34.33 -30.53
N SER A 529 -0.52 33.11 -30.67
CA SER A 529 -1.18 32.66 -31.91
C SER A 529 -2.64 33.13 -32.03
N GLY A 530 -3.19 33.78 -30.99
CA GLY A 530 -4.60 34.18 -30.94
C GLY A 530 -5.58 33.00 -30.82
N ILE A 531 -5.07 31.77 -30.69
CA ILE A 531 -5.85 30.54 -30.68
C ILE A 531 -5.52 29.76 -29.40
N THR A 532 -6.30 30.00 -28.34
CA THR A 532 -6.21 29.26 -27.05
C THR A 532 -6.33 27.74 -27.23
N VAL A 533 -6.97 27.30 -28.33
CA VAL A 533 -7.19 25.88 -28.68
C VAL A 533 -5.87 25.16 -29.00
N ASP A 534 -4.82 25.85 -29.46
CA ASP A 534 -3.59 25.22 -29.94
C ASP A 534 -2.83 24.44 -28.85
N ILE A 535 -2.87 24.87 -27.59
CA ILE A 535 -2.21 24.17 -26.48
C ILE A 535 -2.77 22.76 -26.29
N MET A 536 -4.08 22.65 -26.48
CA MET A 536 -4.83 21.44 -26.18
C MET A 536 -4.67 20.41 -27.29
N VAL A 537 -4.32 20.86 -28.49
CA VAL A 537 -3.95 20.02 -29.63
C VAL A 537 -2.48 19.57 -29.53
N GLU A 538 -1.58 20.43 -29.03
CA GLU A 538 -0.17 20.09 -28.89
C GLU A 538 0.13 19.25 -27.63
N SER A 539 0.13 17.92 -27.81
CA SER A 539 0.41 16.93 -26.76
C SER A 539 1.68 17.22 -25.96
N ALA A 540 2.73 17.76 -26.59
CA ALA A 540 4.00 18.09 -25.93
C ALA A 540 3.85 19.21 -24.88
N ARG A 541 3.17 20.31 -25.21
CA ARG A 541 2.91 21.42 -24.27
C ARG A 541 2.00 21.00 -23.14
N THR A 542 0.93 20.28 -23.47
CA THR A 542 0.01 19.73 -22.46
C THR A 542 0.76 18.85 -21.46
N THR A 543 1.64 17.97 -21.95
CA THR A 543 2.51 17.15 -21.10
C THR A 543 3.46 18.00 -20.25
N GLN A 544 4.03 19.06 -20.81
CA GLN A 544 4.93 19.96 -20.10
C GLN A 544 4.23 20.71 -18.95
N VAL A 545 3.03 21.26 -19.17
CA VAL A 545 2.26 21.95 -18.12
C VAL A 545 1.93 20.98 -16.99
N THR A 546 1.36 19.82 -17.32
CA THR A 546 1.03 18.76 -16.35
C THR A 546 2.26 18.35 -15.54
N ARG A 547 3.40 18.09 -16.20
CA ARG A 547 4.64 17.68 -15.54
C ARG A 547 5.15 18.73 -14.55
N ASN A 548 5.15 20.01 -14.93
CA ASN A 548 5.63 21.08 -14.05
C ASN A 548 4.70 21.29 -12.84
N LEU A 549 3.38 21.17 -13.01
CA LEU A 549 2.44 21.26 -11.88
C LEU A 549 2.64 20.11 -10.89
N LEU A 550 2.74 18.88 -11.39
CA LEU A 550 3.00 17.70 -10.56
C LEU A 550 4.36 17.81 -9.85
N HIS A 551 5.38 18.33 -10.53
CA HIS A 551 6.68 18.61 -9.93
C HIS A 551 6.58 19.58 -8.75
N ILE A 552 5.87 20.71 -8.91
CA ILE A 552 5.68 21.70 -7.82
C ILE A 552 4.94 21.05 -6.64
N ILE A 553 3.87 20.29 -6.92
CA ILE A 553 3.10 19.56 -5.89
C ILE A 553 4.02 18.60 -5.12
N GLU A 554 4.82 17.80 -5.82
CA GLU A 554 5.73 16.81 -5.23
C GLU A 554 6.79 17.47 -4.36
N VAL A 555 7.47 18.51 -4.85
CA VAL A 555 8.50 19.25 -4.09
C VAL A 555 7.91 19.85 -2.81
N CYS A 556 6.74 20.48 -2.90
CA CYS A 556 6.09 21.07 -1.73
C CYS A 556 5.64 19.99 -0.73
N ARG A 557 5.15 18.85 -1.20
CA ARG A 557 4.80 17.70 -0.34
C ARG A 557 6.01 17.14 0.40
N ILE A 558 7.16 17.00 -0.26
CA ILE A 558 8.41 16.57 0.36
C ILE A 558 8.79 17.51 1.51
N PHE A 559 8.84 18.81 1.27
CA PHE A 559 9.17 19.77 2.33
C PHE A 559 8.12 19.83 3.44
N ASN A 560 6.84 19.61 3.13
CA ASN A 560 5.79 19.49 4.14
C ASN A 560 6.02 18.26 5.04
N LYS A 561 6.36 17.10 4.47
CA LYS A 561 6.63 15.86 5.22
C LYS A 561 7.95 15.89 6.01
N LEU A 562 8.86 16.83 5.72
CA LEU A 562 10.09 17.05 6.51
C LEU A 562 9.87 17.89 7.78
N ALA A 563 8.72 18.57 7.92
CA ALA A 563 8.43 19.43 9.06
C ALA A 563 7.98 18.70 10.34
N PRO A 564 7.21 17.59 10.29
CA PRO A 564 6.83 16.82 11.47
C PRO A 564 8.05 16.26 12.22
N THR A 565 8.02 16.34 13.55
CA THR A 565 9.06 15.83 14.45
C THR A 565 8.75 14.45 15.02
N LYS A 566 7.61 13.86 14.66
CA LYS A 566 7.17 12.56 15.14
C LYS A 566 7.45 11.52 14.07
N PHE A 567 8.31 10.57 14.36
CA PHE A 567 8.45 9.39 13.52
C PHE A 567 7.38 8.37 13.93
N SER A 568 6.62 7.94 12.92
CA SER A 568 5.54 6.96 13.01
C SER A 568 5.99 5.56 12.61
N GLY A 569 7.30 5.32 12.48
CA GLY A 569 7.78 4.00 12.11
C GLY A 569 7.48 2.98 13.19
N SER A 570 7.07 1.80 12.72
CA SER A 570 6.70 0.69 13.57
C SER A 570 7.76 -0.41 13.51
N LEU A 571 7.82 -1.26 14.54
CA LEU A 571 8.66 -2.45 14.50
C LEU A 571 7.97 -3.51 13.63
N HIS A 572 8.51 -3.73 12.44
CA HIS A 572 7.98 -4.71 11.51
C HIS A 572 8.26 -6.13 12.00
N CYS A 573 7.26 -7.00 11.87
CA CYS A 573 7.29 -8.37 12.37
C CYS A 573 8.43 -9.21 11.73
N GLN A 574 8.77 -8.98 10.46
CA GLN A 574 9.84 -9.69 9.79
C GLN A 574 11.22 -9.31 10.34
N VAL A 575 11.45 -8.02 10.64
CA VAL A 575 12.69 -7.56 11.26
C VAL A 575 12.79 -8.09 12.69
N ALA A 576 11.71 -8.04 13.45
CA ALA A 576 11.68 -8.58 14.82
C ALA A 576 12.04 -10.07 14.84
N LEU A 577 11.43 -10.89 13.97
CA LEU A 577 11.72 -12.32 13.88
C LEU A 577 13.13 -12.59 13.36
N GLY A 578 13.51 -11.97 12.25
CA GLY A 578 14.80 -12.21 11.61
C GLY A 578 15.98 -11.86 12.51
N THR A 579 15.92 -10.68 13.17
CA THR A 579 16.96 -10.30 14.13
C THR A 579 17.03 -11.27 15.30
N LEU A 580 15.91 -11.63 15.93
CA LEU A 580 15.90 -12.60 17.04
C LEU A 580 16.41 -14.00 16.64
N ILE A 581 16.17 -14.44 15.40
CA ILE A 581 16.69 -15.72 14.89
C ILE A 581 18.20 -15.64 14.61
N SER A 582 18.68 -14.49 14.12
CA SER A 582 20.08 -14.29 13.73
C SER A 582 21.02 -13.84 14.85
N THR A 583 20.51 -13.20 15.92
CA THR A 583 21.36 -12.60 16.94
C THR A 583 21.96 -13.66 17.86
N PRO A 584 23.30 -13.68 18.05
CA PRO A 584 23.96 -14.60 18.98
C PRO A 584 23.54 -14.35 20.42
N ILE A 585 23.42 -15.42 21.22
CA ILE A 585 23.00 -15.30 22.63
C ILE A 585 23.99 -14.42 23.41
N ASN A 586 25.29 -14.48 23.09
CA ASN A 586 26.36 -13.70 23.72
C ASN A 586 26.43 -12.24 23.26
N GLU A 587 25.81 -11.88 22.13
CA GLU A 587 25.79 -10.49 21.63
C GLU A 587 24.53 -9.73 22.05
N ALA A 588 23.49 -10.44 22.49
CA ALA A 588 22.24 -9.82 22.87
C ALA A 588 22.23 -9.29 24.31
N LEU A 589 21.32 -8.35 24.57
CA LEU A 589 21.02 -7.93 25.93
C LEU A 589 20.60 -9.15 26.77
N PRO A 590 21.16 -9.36 27.99
CA PRO A 590 20.92 -10.55 28.80
C PRO A 590 19.44 -10.88 29.01
N GLN A 591 18.58 -9.86 29.01
CA GLN A 591 17.13 -10.04 29.10
C GLN A 591 16.54 -10.92 28.00
N TYR A 592 17.09 -10.97 26.78
CA TYR A 592 16.52 -11.73 25.67
C TYR A 592 17.09 -13.16 25.54
N SER A 593 18.06 -13.55 26.37
CA SER A 593 18.78 -14.84 26.22
C SER A 593 17.86 -16.06 26.12
N SER A 594 16.83 -16.16 26.98
CA SER A 594 15.89 -17.28 26.96
C SER A 594 14.98 -17.28 25.73
N LEU A 595 14.64 -16.08 25.22
CA LEU A 595 13.85 -15.91 24.01
C LEU A 595 14.67 -16.29 22.77
N LEU A 596 15.92 -15.85 22.71
CA LEU A 596 16.85 -16.14 21.62
C LEU A 596 17.18 -17.63 21.52
N ALA A 597 17.48 -18.28 22.66
CA ALA A 597 17.73 -19.72 22.69
C ALA A 597 16.59 -20.52 22.06
N LYS A 598 15.34 -20.08 22.28
CA LYS A 598 14.16 -20.70 21.69
C LYS A 598 13.95 -20.36 20.22
N LEU A 599 14.23 -19.13 19.82
CA LEU A 599 14.04 -18.65 18.45
C LEU A 599 15.13 -19.13 17.48
N GLN A 600 16.34 -19.40 17.96
CA GLN A 600 17.43 -19.98 17.17
C GLN A 600 17.12 -21.40 16.68
N GLU A 601 16.12 -22.07 17.26
CA GLU A 601 15.63 -23.36 16.78
C GLU A 601 14.78 -23.27 15.49
N TYR A 602 14.45 -22.06 15.02
CA TYR A 602 13.65 -21.81 13.83
C TYR A 602 14.55 -21.55 12.61
N GLY A 603 14.07 -21.94 11.43
CA GLY A 603 14.81 -21.78 10.18
C GLY A 603 14.79 -20.35 9.62
N PRO A 604 15.49 -20.11 8.49
CA PRO A 604 15.55 -18.82 7.80
C PRO A 604 14.23 -18.38 7.14
N VAL A 605 13.18 -19.19 7.21
CA VAL A 605 11.94 -18.94 6.47
C VAL A 605 10.97 -18.11 7.29
N ILE A 606 10.67 -16.90 6.82
CA ILE A 606 9.71 -15.98 7.45
C ILE A 606 8.54 -15.76 6.49
N GLY A 607 7.37 -16.27 6.85
CA GLY A 607 6.12 -15.95 6.16
C GLY A 607 5.52 -14.66 6.69
N SER A 608 5.11 -13.76 5.80
CA SER A 608 4.39 -12.54 6.17
C SER A 608 3.09 -12.37 5.40
N SER A 609 2.15 -11.62 5.97
CA SER A 609 0.83 -11.37 5.37
C SER A 609 0.88 -10.39 4.20
N LYS A 610 1.85 -9.48 4.22
CA LYS A 610 2.23 -8.57 3.13
C LYS A 610 3.64 -8.91 2.65
N ASP A 611 4.04 -8.37 1.51
CA ASP A 611 5.45 -8.40 1.08
C ASP A 611 6.31 -7.60 2.07
N CYS A 612 7.60 -7.91 2.17
CA CYS A 612 8.49 -7.18 3.07
C CYS A 612 8.67 -5.75 2.58
N CYS A 613 8.80 -4.79 3.50
CA CYS A 613 9.29 -3.48 3.09
C CYS A 613 10.76 -3.55 2.73
N ALA A 614 11.23 -2.62 1.90
CA ALA A 614 12.62 -2.58 1.45
C ALA A 614 13.63 -2.54 2.63
N VAL A 615 13.27 -1.89 3.75
CA VAL A 615 14.07 -1.86 4.98
C VAL A 615 14.18 -3.26 5.59
N CYS A 616 13.05 -3.97 5.73
CA CYS A 616 13.03 -5.34 6.24
C CYS A 616 13.82 -6.28 5.34
N ALA A 617 13.58 -6.22 4.03
CA ALA A 617 14.27 -7.08 3.06
C ALA A 617 15.78 -6.83 3.08
N ARG A 618 16.22 -5.57 3.14
CA ARG A 618 17.64 -5.24 3.24
C ARG A 618 18.24 -5.78 4.53
N LEU A 619 17.58 -5.56 5.68
CA LEU A 619 18.05 -6.09 6.96
C LEU A 619 18.20 -7.60 6.92
N LEU A 620 17.19 -8.31 6.42
CA LEU A 620 17.21 -9.76 6.29
C LEU A 620 18.24 -10.29 5.30
N SER A 621 18.69 -9.46 4.35
CA SER A 621 19.77 -9.81 3.41
C SER A 621 21.17 -9.67 4.01
N ILE A 622 21.33 -8.77 4.99
CA ILE A 622 22.62 -8.55 5.69
C ILE A 622 22.72 -9.39 6.96
N THR A 623 21.60 -9.79 7.55
CA THR A 623 21.58 -10.76 8.63
C THR A 623 21.55 -12.17 8.06
N SER A 624 22.34 -13.07 8.66
CA SER A 624 22.26 -14.51 8.39
C SER A 624 21.93 -15.23 9.68
N PRO A 625 21.09 -16.28 9.66
CA PRO A 625 20.88 -17.11 10.84
C PRO A 625 22.20 -17.73 11.30
N LEU A 626 22.40 -17.85 12.60
CA LEU A 626 23.62 -18.46 13.15
C LEU A 626 23.80 -19.93 12.75
N SER A 627 22.68 -20.63 12.62
CA SER A 627 22.63 -22.05 12.27
C SER A 627 22.86 -22.31 10.78
N SER A 628 22.85 -21.28 9.92
CA SER A 628 22.97 -21.46 8.49
C SER A 628 23.63 -20.28 7.80
N SER A 629 24.58 -20.53 6.90
CA SER A 629 25.10 -19.52 5.97
C SER A 629 24.08 -19.08 4.90
N GLN A 630 22.80 -19.45 5.06
CA GLN A 630 21.73 -19.15 4.11
C GLN A 630 21.04 -17.85 4.49
N SER A 631 20.76 -17.00 3.50
CA SER A 631 19.95 -15.81 3.68
C SER A 631 18.53 -16.15 4.11
N PHE A 632 17.88 -15.25 4.83
CA PHE A 632 16.44 -15.36 5.11
C PHE A 632 15.61 -15.46 3.83
N VAL A 633 14.57 -16.28 3.87
CA VAL A 633 13.62 -16.46 2.76
C VAL A 633 12.30 -15.83 3.14
N THR A 634 11.83 -14.88 2.34
CA THR A 634 10.54 -14.20 2.51
C THR A 634 9.69 -14.32 1.24
N LYS A 635 8.47 -13.79 1.29
CA LYS A 635 7.55 -13.76 0.14
C LYS A 635 8.02 -12.85 -1.01
N GLY A 636 8.87 -11.88 -0.70
CA GLY A 636 9.32 -10.83 -1.62
C GLY A 636 9.44 -9.49 -0.90
N SER A 637 9.78 -8.44 -1.65
CA SER A 637 9.84 -7.06 -1.16
C SER A 637 9.00 -6.15 -2.05
N HIS A 638 8.23 -5.25 -1.46
CA HIS A 638 7.68 -4.11 -2.19
C HIS A 638 8.77 -3.05 -2.41
N ARG A 639 8.51 -2.10 -3.32
CA ARG A 639 9.49 -1.09 -3.74
C ARG A 639 9.51 0.15 -2.83
N THR A 640 8.39 0.45 -2.20
CA THR A 640 8.23 1.62 -1.35
C THR A 640 8.98 1.46 -0.04
N ILE A 641 9.77 2.45 0.35
CA ILE A 641 10.41 2.50 1.67
C ILE A 641 9.41 3.08 2.66
N THR A 642 8.95 2.27 3.60
CA THR A 642 8.07 2.70 4.69
C THR A 642 8.87 2.91 5.97
N PRO A 643 8.46 3.86 6.85
CA PRO A 643 9.08 4.05 8.15
C PRO A 643 9.08 2.75 8.96
N CYS A 644 10.27 2.25 9.30
CA CYS A 644 10.44 1.00 10.03
C CYS A 644 11.47 1.21 11.13
N THR A 645 11.17 0.72 12.32
CA THR A 645 12.09 0.76 13.46
C THR A 645 12.89 -0.53 13.52
N LEU A 646 14.20 -0.40 13.74
CA LEU A 646 15.04 -1.53 14.09
C LEU A 646 14.86 -1.85 15.58
N PRO A 647 14.79 -3.13 15.97
CA PRO A 647 14.71 -3.48 17.37
C PRO A 647 16.04 -3.21 18.10
N ASP A 648 15.97 -2.87 19.38
CA ASP A 648 17.15 -2.47 20.19
C ASP A 648 18.22 -3.57 20.33
N TRP A 649 17.88 -4.82 20.04
CA TRP A 649 18.83 -5.95 20.00
C TRP A 649 19.46 -6.17 18.62
N THR A 650 19.24 -5.28 17.66
CA THR A 650 19.88 -5.37 16.35
C THR A 650 21.39 -5.16 16.52
N PRO A 651 22.25 -6.07 16.03
CA PRO A 651 23.69 -5.92 16.20
C PRO A 651 24.22 -4.59 15.62
N PRO A 652 25.12 -3.86 16.31
CA PRO A 652 25.57 -2.54 15.87
C PRO A 652 26.15 -2.51 14.45
N HIS A 653 26.85 -3.57 14.04
CA HIS A 653 27.41 -3.68 12.69
C HIS A 653 26.33 -3.81 11.60
N VAL A 654 25.19 -4.44 11.90
CA VAL A 654 24.02 -4.53 11.03
C VAL A 654 23.37 -3.16 10.90
N VAL A 655 23.17 -2.46 12.02
CA VAL A 655 22.64 -1.08 12.04
C VAL A 655 23.52 -0.16 11.19
N LYS A 656 24.85 -0.26 11.32
CA LYS A 656 25.80 0.51 10.51
C LYS A 656 25.67 0.24 9.01
N GLN A 657 25.55 -1.03 8.59
CA GLN A 657 25.32 -1.38 7.19
C GLN A 657 23.98 -0.86 6.65
N MET A 658 22.94 -0.86 7.48
CA MET A 658 21.63 -0.29 7.12
C MET A 658 21.74 1.22 6.91
N ILE A 659 22.41 1.92 7.82
CA ILE A 659 22.69 3.36 7.74
C ILE A 659 23.47 3.68 6.47
N ASP A 660 24.54 2.93 6.19
CA ASP A 660 25.38 3.19 5.01
C ASP A 660 24.59 2.99 3.70
N TYR A 661 23.75 1.94 3.64
CA TYR A 661 22.91 1.66 2.47
C TYR A 661 21.82 2.72 2.27
N PHE A 662 20.94 2.93 3.25
CA PHE A 662 19.83 3.86 3.12
C PHE A 662 20.26 5.32 3.17
N GLY A 663 21.33 5.64 3.90
CA GLY A 663 21.93 6.97 3.91
C GLY A 663 22.51 7.34 2.54
N ALA A 664 23.14 6.39 1.83
CA ALA A 664 23.61 6.61 0.47
C ALA A 664 22.44 6.83 -0.50
N SER A 665 21.39 6.00 -0.43
CA SER A 665 20.19 6.17 -1.25
C SER A 665 19.49 7.51 -0.97
N LEU A 666 19.32 7.89 0.29
CA LEU A 666 18.72 9.17 0.67
C LEU A 666 19.53 10.35 0.13
N ARG A 667 20.87 10.28 0.22
CA ARG A 667 21.75 11.31 -0.34
C ARG A 667 21.58 11.43 -1.85
N GLU A 668 21.50 10.32 -2.56
CA GLU A 668 21.28 10.31 -4.01
C GLU A 668 19.94 10.96 -4.37
N GLU A 669 18.86 10.60 -3.69
CA GLU A 669 17.54 11.18 -3.95
C GLU A 669 17.47 12.67 -3.61
N ILE A 670 18.08 13.11 -2.50
CA ILE A 670 18.18 14.55 -2.19
C ILE A 670 19.03 15.27 -3.25
N GLY A 671 20.13 14.66 -3.71
CA GLY A 671 20.94 15.21 -4.79
C GLY A 671 20.15 15.41 -6.08
N ARG A 672 19.35 14.42 -6.49
CA ARG A 672 18.44 14.53 -7.64
C ARG A 672 17.38 15.61 -7.42
N LEU A 673 16.83 15.72 -6.21
CA LEU A 673 15.86 16.77 -5.86
C LEU A 673 16.50 18.17 -5.98
N MET A 674 17.74 18.35 -5.50
CA MET A 674 18.50 19.60 -5.63
C MET A 674 18.79 19.96 -7.10
N GLU A 675 19.11 18.95 -7.93
CA GLU A 675 19.32 19.13 -9.37
C GLU A 675 18.03 19.54 -10.07
N ARG A 676 16.92 18.84 -9.81
CA ARG A 676 15.60 19.15 -10.39
C ARG A 676 15.07 20.53 -10.01
N THR A 677 15.43 21.01 -8.82
CA THR A 677 15.01 22.33 -8.31
C THR A 677 15.98 23.44 -8.71
N ASN A 678 17.00 23.15 -9.54
CA ASN A 678 18.03 24.09 -9.95
C ASN A 678 18.67 24.86 -8.77
N TRP A 679 18.79 24.19 -7.61
CA TRP A 679 19.18 24.84 -6.35
C TRP A 679 20.52 25.58 -6.43
N ALA A 680 21.51 24.99 -7.12
CA ALA A 680 22.77 25.67 -7.39
C ALA A 680 23.03 25.71 -8.91
N PRO A 681 23.43 26.88 -9.44
CA PRO A 681 23.73 27.05 -10.86
C PRO A 681 24.67 25.96 -11.38
N PHE A 682 24.51 25.55 -12.64
CA PHE A 682 25.52 24.77 -13.36
C PHE A 682 26.80 25.61 -13.50
N LYS A 683 27.62 25.66 -12.46
CA LYS A 683 29.03 25.99 -12.62
C LYS A 683 29.68 24.73 -13.20
N HIS A 684 29.68 24.61 -14.52
CA HIS A 684 30.66 23.77 -15.19
C HIS A 684 32.03 24.31 -14.79
N ASN A 685 32.70 23.63 -13.87
CA ASN A 685 34.15 23.69 -13.83
C ASN A 685 34.60 22.70 -14.90
N PRO A 686 35.12 23.17 -16.05
CA PRO A 686 35.63 22.30 -17.10
C PRO A 686 36.74 21.38 -16.62
#